data_AF-A0A4R6MYK2-F1
#
_entry.id   AF-A0A4R6MYK2-F1
#
_cell.length_a   1.000
_cell.length_b   1.000
_cell.length_c   1.000
_cell.angle_alpha   90.00
_cell.angle_beta   90.00
_cell.angle_gamma   90.00
#
_symmetry.space_group_name_H-M   'P 1'
#
loop_
_entity.id
_entity.type
_entity.pdbx_description
1 polymer ?
#
loop_
_entity_poly.entity_id
_entity_poly.type
_entity_poly.pdbx_seq_one_letter_code
_entity_poly.pdbx_strand_id
1 'polypeptide(L)'
;MSQGPDIAELRRQFKQDKQALLASFLQQKASVTAAQRLMRQLARQVDATLQALWAQAGLPAGTGLVAVGGYGRGALFPHSDVDVLLLLPDGMEAHQPGALKSALESFITACWDVGLEIGSSVRTLGECISEAAGDVTVQTAMLEARLLAGDKALFKQFERRLMQAMDARAFLRAKRLEAQQRHVKYDDTPYALEPNCKESPGGLRDLQMLIWIARAAGLGKTWHALSTRGLITPFESRQLQRNEGLLSLIRCRLHAVAGRREDRLVFDLQTAVAQSFGYASTDSQRASEVLMRRYYWAAKAVSQLNQILLLNLEEQIMGSQQALMRPINERFLDRAGMLEVVSDDLYEREPHAILETFLVYQQTPGIKGLSARTLRALYNARELMNSAFRRDPANRALFMRILQQPEGQTHAFRLMNQTSVLGRYLWVFRRIVGQMQHDLFHVYTVDQHILMVLRNVRRFFIPEHAHEYPACSQLAAQFDKPHLLYIAALFHDVAKGRGGDHSELGGTEARRFCREHGLSREDTALVVFLVQEHLTLSRVAQKEDLSDPDVVAAFAKRMGDARRLTALYLLTVADIRGTSPKVWNAWKGKLLEDLYRLTLRALGGAKPNLDADIEARKQEARQLLALHAMLPDTEAGLWATLELSYFARHEAGELAWHARSLWRHVDGGAPVVRARPSPVGEGLQVLVYAPDRQDLFARICGYFDGAGFNILDAKVHTTRSGYALDTFQVISPDLDLNHRDLVSLVEAKLAQALNSEGPLPEPRRGRLSRRVKSFPFTPRIALRPDEKAQRWLLSISTSDRAGLLYAIARVLARHGINLQLAKISTLGERVEDTFLVDGPALQQNKSQLQVETELLDAVSLPA
;
A
#
# COMPACT_ATOMS: atom_id res chain seq x y z
N MET A 1 -60.65 -4.02 16.81
CA MET A 1 -59.45 -4.19 15.97
C MET A 1 -58.80 -2.82 15.82
N SER A 2 -57.78 -2.52 16.62
CA SER A 2 -56.97 -1.31 16.43
C SER A 2 -56.23 -1.49 15.11
N GLN A 3 -56.49 -0.65 14.10
CA GLN A 3 -55.67 -0.62 12.91
C GLN A 3 -54.22 -0.35 13.36
N GLY A 4 -53.32 -1.28 13.07
CA GLY A 4 -51.89 -1.11 13.35
C GLY A 4 -51.36 0.14 12.64
N PRO A 5 -50.21 0.69 13.08
CA PRO A 5 -49.62 1.86 12.45
C PRO A 5 -49.43 1.63 10.94
N ASP A 6 -49.76 2.65 10.13
CA ASP A 6 -49.57 2.62 8.68
C ASP A 6 -48.08 2.43 8.35
N ILE A 7 -47.75 1.44 7.53
CA ILE A 7 -46.38 1.13 7.09
C ILE A 7 -45.74 2.35 6.42
N ALA A 8 -46.52 3.14 5.66
CA ALA A 8 -46.04 4.36 5.03
C ALA A 8 -45.66 5.43 6.08
N GLU A 9 -46.43 5.54 7.15
CA GLU A 9 -46.15 6.44 8.28
C GLU A 9 -44.88 6.01 9.02
N LEU A 10 -44.76 4.71 9.35
CA LEU A 10 -43.57 4.15 10.00
C LEU A 10 -42.31 4.39 9.17
N ARG A 11 -42.39 4.19 7.84
CA ARG A 11 -41.29 4.47 6.91
C ARG A 11 -40.86 5.92 6.95
N ARG A 12 -41.83 6.85 6.91
CA ARG A 12 -41.57 8.29 6.93
C ARG A 12 -40.92 8.70 8.25
N GLN A 13 -41.50 8.29 9.37
CA GLN A 13 -40.99 8.57 10.71
C GLN A 13 -39.58 8.01 10.90
N PHE A 14 -39.36 6.75 10.52
CA PHE A 14 -38.04 6.10 10.62
C PHE A 14 -36.95 6.86 9.85
N LYS A 15 -37.23 7.26 8.60
CA LYS A 15 -36.28 8.03 7.78
C LYS A 15 -36.01 9.42 8.38
N GLN A 16 -37.04 10.14 8.79
CA GLN A 16 -36.93 11.49 9.35
C GLN A 16 -36.11 11.50 10.64
N ASP A 17 -36.44 10.60 11.57
CA ASP A 17 -35.73 10.47 12.84
C ASP A 17 -34.26 10.08 12.66
N LYS A 18 -33.98 9.14 11.73
CA LYS A 18 -32.61 8.74 11.41
C LYS A 18 -31.81 9.93 10.86
N GLN A 19 -32.38 10.69 9.93
CA GLN A 19 -31.74 11.89 9.38
C GLN A 19 -31.50 12.95 10.44
N ALA A 20 -32.47 13.19 11.34
CA ALA A 20 -32.33 14.15 12.44
C ALA A 20 -31.20 13.76 13.40
N LEU A 21 -31.08 12.48 13.75
CA LEU A 21 -29.98 11.97 14.58
C LEU A 21 -28.61 12.19 13.93
N LEU A 22 -28.49 11.93 12.62
CA LEU A 22 -27.23 12.11 11.90
C LEU A 22 -26.85 13.59 11.73
N ALA A 23 -27.82 14.45 11.40
CA ALA A 23 -27.60 15.89 11.30
C ALA A 23 -27.16 16.48 12.65
N SER A 24 -27.85 16.14 13.73
CA SER A 24 -27.49 16.56 15.09
C SER A 24 -26.10 16.06 15.48
N PHE A 25 -25.76 14.81 15.14
CA PHE A 25 -24.44 14.27 15.42
C PHE A 25 -23.33 15.03 14.67
N LEU A 26 -23.54 15.38 13.39
CA LEU A 26 -22.53 16.09 12.60
C LEU A 26 -22.29 17.51 13.11
N GLN A 27 -23.33 18.20 13.59
CA GLN A 27 -23.24 19.56 14.15
C GLN A 27 -22.57 19.61 15.54
N GLN A 28 -22.69 18.53 16.34
CA GLN A 28 -22.06 18.46 17.65
C GLN A 28 -20.53 18.30 17.56
N LYS A 29 -19.81 18.79 18.58
CA LYS A 29 -18.37 18.55 18.74
C LYS A 29 -18.07 17.05 18.77
N ALA A 30 -17.12 16.61 17.95
CA ALA A 30 -16.72 15.21 17.86
C ALA A 30 -16.22 14.69 19.22
N SER A 31 -16.92 13.70 19.77
CA SER A 31 -16.58 13.06 21.03
C SER A 31 -17.04 11.61 21.06
N VAL A 32 -16.31 10.77 21.80
CA VAL A 32 -16.62 9.34 21.95
C VAL A 32 -18.03 9.15 22.53
N THR A 33 -18.39 9.96 23.53
CA THR A 33 -19.71 9.92 24.17
C THR A 33 -20.84 10.23 23.19
N ALA A 34 -20.65 11.21 22.28
CA ALA A 34 -21.64 11.53 21.26
C ALA A 34 -21.83 10.35 20.28
N ALA A 35 -20.75 9.71 19.84
CA ALA A 35 -20.83 8.53 18.97
C ALA A 35 -21.54 7.35 19.66
N GLN A 36 -21.20 7.07 20.93
CA GLN A 36 -21.87 6.03 21.72
C GLN A 36 -23.36 6.34 21.97
N ARG A 37 -23.73 7.62 22.11
CA ARG A 37 -25.13 8.04 22.22
C ARG A 37 -25.87 7.81 20.91
N LEU A 38 -25.29 8.25 19.79
CA LEU A 38 -25.84 8.05 18.45
C LEU A 38 -26.12 6.57 18.18
N MET A 39 -25.12 5.69 18.37
CA MET A 39 -25.29 4.26 18.11
C MET A 39 -26.41 3.63 18.94
N ARG A 40 -26.55 4.03 20.21
CA ARG A 40 -27.63 3.56 21.09
C ARG A 40 -28.99 4.11 20.70
N GLN A 41 -29.06 5.36 20.21
CA GLN A 41 -30.31 5.97 19.75
C GLN A 41 -30.77 5.32 18.44
N LEU A 42 -29.87 5.09 17.49
CA LEU A 42 -30.15 4.34 16.26
C LEU A 42 -30.65 2.93 16.58
N ALA A 43 -29.96 2.21 17.48
CA ALA A 43 -30.39 0.87 17.88
C ALA A 43 -31.79 0.89 18.51
N ARG A 44 -32.09 1.83 19.42
CA ARG A 44 -33.43 1.97 20.03
C ARG A 44 -34.52 2.30 19.02
N GLN A 45 -34.20 3.14 18.04
CA GLN A 45 -35.14 3.50 16.98
C GLN A 45 -35.50 2.27 16.13
N VAL A 46 -34.51 1.46 15.78
CA VAL A 46 -34.72 0.18 15.08
C VAL A 46 -35.48 -0.81 15.98
N ASP A 47 -35.13 -0.91 17.28
CA ASP A 47 -35.84 -1.76 18.23
C ASP A 47 -37.34 -1.44 18.25
N ALA A 48 -37.70 -0.15 18.41
CA ALA A 48 -39.09 0.29 18.46
C ALA A 48 -39.85 -0.02 17.16
N THR A 49 -39.19 0.19 16.01
CA THR A 49 -39.77 -0.09 14.70
C THR A 49 -40.02 -1.58 14.52
N LEU A 50 -39.03 -2.43 14.81
CA LEU A 50 -39.16 -3.88 14.72
C LEU A 50 -40.20 -4.44 15.70
N GLN A 51 -40.29 -3.90 16.92
CA GLN A 51 -41.30 -4.30 17.90
C GLN A 51 -42.72 -3.95 17.44
N ALA A 52 -42.91 -2.78 16.80
CA ALA A 52 -44.20 -2.39 16.24
C ALA A 52 -44.62 -3.32 15.09
N LEU A 53 -43.70 -3.61 14.16
CA LEU A 53 -43.94 -4.55 13.05
C LEU A 53 -44.21 -5.98 13.55
N TRP A 54 -43.49 -6.42 14.59
CA TRP A 54 -43.69 -7.72 15.20
C TRP A 54 -45.08 -7.88 15.82
N ALA A 55 -45.55 -6.83 16.53
CA ALA A 55 -46.88 -6.82 17.12
C ALA A 55 -47.98 -6.87 16.05
N GLN A 56 -47.77 -6.23 14.89
CA GLN A 56 -48.72 -6.23 13.78
C GLN A 56 -48.77 -7.55 13.02
N ALA A 57 -47.63 -8.26 12.91
CA ALA A 57 -47.55 -9.54 12.21
C ALA A 57 -48.36 -10.66 12.88
N GLY A 58 -48.71 -10.52 14.16
CA GLY A 58 -49.57 -11.48 14.86
C GLY A 58 -48.96 -12.87 15.01
N LEU A 59 -47.64 -12.96 15.19
CA LEU A 59 -46.94 -14.23 15.29
C LEU A 59 -47.40 -15.06 16.52
N PRO A 60 -47.40 -16.41 16.43
CA PRO A 60 -47.89 -17.26 17.50
C PRO A 60 -47.17 -17.04 18.85
N ALA A 61 -47.92 -17.25 19.94
CA ALA A 61 -47.35 -17.30 21.28
C ALA A 61 -46.25 -18.38 21.35
N GLY A 62 -45.19 -18.10 22.10
CA GLY A 62 -44.02 -18.98 22.18
C GLY A 62 -42.93 -18.69 21.15
N THR A 63 -43.10 -17.76 20.22
CA THR A 63 -42.03 -17.31 19.29
C THR A 63 -41.27 -16.10 19.84
N GLY A 64 -40.06 -15.83 19.31
CA GLY A 64 -39.21 -14.72 19.75
C GLY A 64 -38.56 -13.96 18.60
N LEU A 65 -38.49 -12.63 18.71
CA LEU A 65 -37.69 -11.77 17.85
C LEU A 65 -36.39 -11.41 18.55
N VAL A 66 -35.28 -11.82 17.96
CA VAL A 66 -33.95 -11.70 18.57
C VAL A 66 -33.05 -10.88 17.64
N ALA A 67 -32.46 -9.80 18.14
CA ALA A 67 -31.38 -9.11 17.43
C ALA A 67 -30.08 -9.90 17.59
N VAL A 68 -29.30 -10.05 16.52
CA VAL A 68 -28.02 -10.78 16.53
C VAL A 68 -26.86 -9.90 16.02
N GLY A 69 -25.63 -10.36 16.22
CA GLY A 69 -24.42 -9.66 15.78
C GLY A 69 -24.26 -8.25 16.37
N GLY A 70 -23.75 -7.32 15.55
CA GLY A 70 -23.48 -5.94 15.99
C GLY A 70 -24.72 -5.18 16.47
N TYR A 71 -25.87 -5.45 15.85
CA TYR A 71 -27.16 -4.90 16.26
C TYR A 71 -27.65 -5.52 17.58
N GLY A 72 -27.50 -6.84 17.75
CA GLY A 72 -27.76 -7.56 19.01
C GLY A 72 -27.00 -6.97 20.20
N ARG A 73 -25.71 -6.62 20.00
CA ARG A 73 -24.87 -5.94 21.00
C ARG A 73 -25.32 -4.49 21.32
N GLY A 74 -26.27 -3.92 20.59
CA GLY A 74 -26.74 -2.54 20.77
C GLY A 74 -25.77 -1.48 20.25
N ALA A 75 -24.88 -1.86 19.30
CA ALA A 75 -23.86 -0.99 18.71
C ALA A 75 -24.13 -0.79 17.21
N LEU A 76 -25.20 -0.06 16.89
CA LEU A 76 -25.63 0.17 15.50
C LEU A 76 -25.00 1.46 14.93
N PHE A 77 -24.11 1.32 13.95
CA PHE A 77 -23.51 2.45 13.22
C PHE A 77 -24.50 3.02 12.19
N PRO A 78 -24.34 4.28 11.71
CA PRO A 78 -25.30 4.96 10.84
C PRO A 78 -25.77 4.16 9.61
N HIS A 79 -24.85 3.43 8.99
CA HIS A 79 -25.10 2.59 7.82
C HIS A 79 -24.62 1.15 8.06
N SER A 80 -24.90 0.61 9.25
CA SER A 80 -24.72 -0.80 9.55
C SER A 80 -25.99 -1.60 9.31
N ASP A 81 -25.79 -2.86 8.91
CA ASP A 81 -26.85 -3.85 8.71
C ASP A 81 -27.60 -4.15 10.02
N VAL A 82 -28.86 -4.57 9.89
CA VAL A 82 -29.74 -4.94 11.00
C VAL A 82 -30.03 -6.45 10.91
N ASP A 83 -29.36 -7.24 11.73
CA ASP A 83 -29.51 -8.70 11.70
C ASP A 83 -30.49 -9.20 12.78
N VAL A 84 -31.47 -10.01 12.37
CA VAL A 84 -32.49 -10.57 13.25
C VAL A 84 -32.65 -12.08 13.07
N LEU A 85 -32.90 -12.76 14.18
CA LEU A 85 -33.29 -14.15 14.29
C LEU A 85 -34.74 -14.22 14.76
N LEU A 86 -35.59 -14.82 13.95
CA LEU A 86 -36.95 -15.20 14.32
C LEU A 86 -36.85 -16.61 14.91
N LEU A 87 -36.87 -16.66 16.24
CA LEU A 87 -36.66 -17.86 17.03
C LEU A 87 -37.99 -18.58 17.27
N LEU A 88 -38.05 -19.84 16.83
CA LEU A 88 -39.20 -20.73 16.99
C LEU A 88 -38.88 -21.83 18.02
N PRO A 89 -39.88 -22.34 18.76
CA PRO A 89 -39.71 -23.57 19.53
C PRO A 89 -39.57 -24.78 18.61
N ASP A 90 -38.94 -25.83 19.12
CA ASP A 90 -38.79 -27.10 18.40
C ASP A 90 -40.16 -27.72 18.07
N GLY A 91 -40.30 -28.29 16.88
CA GLY A 91 -41.56 -28.88 16.39
C GLY A 91 -42.47 -27.91 15.62
N MET A 92 -42.14 -26.61 15.53
CA MET A 92 -42.80 -25.73 14.56
C MET A 92 -42.12 -25.82 13.19
N GLU A 93 -42.92 -26.01 12.14
CA GLU A 93 -42.42 -26.08 10.77
C GLU A 93 -42.59 -24.73 10.04
N ALA A 94 -41.52 -23.95 9.99
CA ALA A 94 -41.51 -22.60 9.38
C ALA A 94 -41.83 -22.60 7.87
N HIS A 95 -41.55 -23.71 7.18
CA HIS A 95 -41.65 -23.81 5.71
C HIS A 95 -42.98 -24.41 5.22
N GLN A 96 -43.76 -25.03 6.10
CA GLN A 96 -45.06 -25.57 5.73
C GLN A 96 -46.05 -24.44 5.40
N PRO A 97 -46.86 -24.57 4.33
CA PRO A 97 -47.94 -23.63 4.05
C PRO A 97 -48.90 -23.52 5.23
N GLY A 98 -49.13 -22.31 5.72
CA GLY A 98 -50.03 -22.07 6.86
C GLY A 98 -49.87 -20.69 7.47
N ALA A 99 -50.66 -20.40 8.52
CA ALA A 99 -50.71 -19.10 9.16
C ALA A 99 -49.34 -18.61 9.70
N LEU A 100 -48.51 -19.52 10.20
CA LEU A 100 -47.17 -19.20 10.68
C LEU A 100 -46.28 -18.67 9.53
N LYS A 101 -46.20 -19.39 8.42
CA LYS A 101 -45.40 -18.98 7.26
C LYS A 101 -45.87 -17.62 6.71
N SER A 102 -47.17 -17.44 6.54
CA SER A 102 -47.73 -16.16 6.07
C SER A 102 -47.40 -15.00 7.02
N ALA A 103 -47.45 -15.22 8.34
CA ALA A 103 -47.10 -14.20 9.33
C ALA A 103 -45.60 -13.85 9.30
N LEU A 104 -44.73 -14.85 9.15
CA LEU A 104 -43.28 -14.66 9.02
C LEU A 104 -42.93 -13.87 7.74
N GLU A 105 -43.48 -14.27 6.60
CA GLU A 105 -43.28 -13.58 5.32
C GLU A 105 -43.82 -12.15 5.36
N SER A 106 -44.99 -11.94 5.98
CA SER A 106 -45.58 -10.61 6.16
C SER A 106 -44.69 -9.71 7.03
N PHE A 107 -44.13 -10.24 8.13
CA PHE A 107 -43.20 -9.49 8.97
C PHE A 107 -41.94 -9.06 8.22
N ILE A 108 -41.31 -10.00 7.50
CA ILE A 108 -40.08 -9.73 6.74
C ILE A 108 -40.35 -8.70 5.64
N THR A 109 -41.46 -8.86 4.91
CA THR A 109 -41.88 -7.91 3.87
C THR A 109 -42.12 -6.52 4.46
N ALA A 110 -42.83 -6.43 5.58
CA ALA A 110 -43.09 -5.15 6.23
C ALA A 110 -41.80 -4.46 6.72
N CYS A 111 -40.77 -5.21 7.14
CA CYS A 111 -39.47 -4.64 7.47
C CYS A 111 -38.83 -3.95 6.26
N TRP A 112 -38.85 -4.60 5.09
CA TRP A 112 -38.32 -4.04 3.85
C TRP A 112 -39.14 -2.83 3.38
N ASP A 113 -40.47 -2.88 3.50
CA ASP A 113 -41.36 -1.77 3.11
C ASP A 113 -41.11 -0.51 3.95
N VAL A 114 -40.85 -0.67 5.26
CA VAL A 114 -40.43 0.43 6.15
C VAL A 114 -39.02 0.96 5.80
N GLY A 115 -38.24 0.22 5.01
CA GLY A 115 -36.88 0.57 4.61
C GLY A 115 -35.81 0.08 5.59
N LEU A 116 -36.11 -0.93 6.40
CA LEU A 116 -35.11 -1.68 7.15
C LEU A 116 -34.59 -2.82 6.26
N GLU A 117 -33.37 -2.67 5.77
CA GLU A 117 -32.65 -3.76 5.10
C GLU A 117 -32.16 -4.75 6.17
N ILE A 118 -33.03 -5.71 6.53
CA ILE A 118 -32.72 -6.71 7.55
C ILE A 118 -32.04 -7.95 6.96
N GLY A 119 -31.01 -8.44 7.65
CA GLY A 119 -30.56 -9.82 7.51
C GLY A 119 -31.39 -10.71 8.42
N SER A 120 -32.31 -11.50 7.87
CA SER A 120 -33.23 -12.33 8.68
C SER A 120 -32.92 -13.81 8.56
N SER A 121 -32.94 -14.53 9.68
CA SER A 121 -33.02 -16.00 9.70
C SER A 121 -34.21 -16.45 10.53
N VAL A 122 -34.96 -17.44 10.03
CA VAL A 122 -36.04 -18.10 10.77
C VAL A 122 -35.55 -19.48 11.14
N ARG A 123 -35.47 -19.78 12.44
CA ARG A 123 -34.93 -21.06 12.92
C ARG A 123 -35.63 -21.50 14.19
N THR A 124 -35.86 -22.81 14.30
CA THR A 124 -36.14 -23.47 15.57
C THR A 124 -34.92 -23.43 16.48
N LEU A 125 -35.12 -23.74 17.75
CA LEU A 125 -34.04 -23.75 18.72
C LEU A 125 -33.02 -24.85 18.40
N GLY A 126 -33.44 -26.03 17.93
CA GLY A 126 -32.59 -27.11 17.46
C GLY A 126 -31.76 -26.73 16.23
N GLU A 127 -32.39 -26.11 15.23
CA GLU A 127 -31.70 -25.60 14.04
C GLU A 127 -30.67 -24.53 14.40
N CYS A 128 -30.97 -23.64 15.35
CA CYS A 128 -29.99 -22.65 15.82
C CYS A 128 -28.70 -23.30 16.32
N ILE A 129 -28.82 -24.39 17.09
CA ILE A 129 -27.65 -25.12 17.61
C ILE A 129 -26.91 -25.86 16.50
N SER A 130 -27.62 -26.51 15.58
CA SER A 130 -27.02 -27.22 14.44
C SER A 130 -26.24 -26.26 13.52
N GLU A 131 -26.84 -25.13 13.18
CA GLU A 131 -26.24 -24.11 12.31
C GLU A 131 -25.03 -23.44 12.98
N ALA A 132 -25.12 -23.15 14.28
CA ALA A 132 -24.00 -22.62 15.05
C ALA A 132 -22.84 -23.63 15.19
N ALA A 133 -23.10 -24.93 15.16
CA ALA A 133 -22.05 -25.95 15.16
C ALA A 133 -21.33 -26.06 13.81
N GLY A 134 -22.04 -25.79 12.71
CA GLY A 134 -21.49 -25.85 11.35
C GLY A 134 -20.77 -24.58 10.88
N ASP A 135 -21.14 -23.40 11.40
CA ASP A 135 -20.57 -22.11 10.97
C ASP A 135 -20.22 -21.21 12.16
N VAL A 136 -18.92 -20.93 12.32
CA VAL A 136 -18.39 -20.03 13.36
C VAL A 136 -18.93 -18.59 13.22
N THR A 137 -19.29 -18.16 12.02
CA THR A 137 -19.90 -16.84 11.76
C THR A 137 -21.29 -16.76 12.39
N VAL A 138 -22.12 -17.78 12.15
CA VAL A 138 -23.45 -17.91 12.77
C VAL A 138 -23.33 -18.02 14.28
N GLN A 139 -22.42 -18.85 14.77
CA GLN A 139 -22.14 -19.00 16.20
C GLN A 139 -21.77 -17.66 16.85
N THR A 140 -20.97 -16.84 16.17
CA THR A 140 -20.55 -15.51 16.64
C THR A 140 -21.72 -14.53 16.67
N ALA A 141 -22.54 -14.49 15.62
CA ALA A 141 -23.70 -13.62 15.57
C ALA A 141 -24.69 -13.95 16.70
N MET A 142 -24.96 -15.24 16.92
CA MET A 142 -25.82 -15.75 17.99
C MET A 142 -25.24 -15.51 19.38
N LEU A 143 -23.91 -15.53 19.52
CA LEU A 143 -23.25 -15.19 20.77
C LEU A 143 -23.59 -13.75 21.18
N GLU A 144 -23.94 -12.86 20.26
CA GLU A 144 -24.32 -11.47 20.55
C GLU A 144 -25.83 -11.23 20.61
N ALA A 145 -26.62 -12.30 20.76
CA ALA A 145 -28.07 -12.24 20.76
C ALA A 145 -28.65 -11.36 21.89
N ARG A 146 -29.72 -10.64 21.56
CA ARG A 146 -30.55 -9.86 22.48
C ARG A 146 -32.02 -9.97 22.09
N LEU A 147 -32.86 -10.38 23.02
CA LEU A 147 -34.31 -10.44 22.81
C LEU A 147 -34.89 -9.03 22.62
N LEU A 148 -35.65 -8.84 21.53
CA LEU A 148 -36.41 -7.62 21.25
C LEU A 148 -37.88 -7.78 21.64
N ALA A 149 -38.52 -8.88 21.26
CA ALA A 149 -39.93 -9.17 21.53
C ALA A 149 -40.19 -10.68 21.60
N GLY A 150 -41.34 -11.08 22.16
CA GLY A 150 -41.77 -12.49 22.23
C GLY A 150 -41.36 -13.22 23.52
N ASP A 151 -41.22 -14.55 23.42
CA ASP A 151 -41.10 -15.44 24.57
C ASP A 151 -39.71 -15.39 25.24
N LYS A 152 -39.69 -14.93 26.50
CA LYS A 152 -38.48 -14.82 27.32
C LYS A 152 -37.94 -16.17 27.79
N ALA A 153 -38.80 -17.16 28.01
CA ALA A 153 -38.40 -18.49 28.44
C ALA A 153 -37.71 -19.23 27.29
N LEU A 154 -38.24 -19.13 26.06
CA LEU A 154 -37.60 -19.69 24.87
C LEU A 154 -36.22 -19.07 24.65
N PHE A 155 -36.10 -17.74 24.74
CA PHE A 155 -34.80 -17.07 24.59
C PHE A 155 -33.78 -17.52 25.64
N LYS A 156 -34.17 -17.66 26.91
CA LYS A 156 -33.30 -18.19 27.97
C LYS A 156 -32.92 -19.65 27.75
N GLN A 157 -33.77 -20.46 27.12
CA GLN A 157 -33.41 -21.82 26.73
C GLN A 157 -32.38 -21.82 25.60
N PHE A 158 -32.58 -20.98 24.59
CA PHE A 158 -31.64 -20.75 23.50
C PHE A 158 -30.25 -20.34 24.02
N GLU A 159 -30.15 -19.32 24.88
CA GLU A 159 -28.86 -18.87 25.43
C GLU A 159 -28.14 -20.00 26.20
N ARG A 160 -28.89 -20.79 26.98
CA ARG A 160 -28.32 -21.92 27.73
C ARG A 160 -27.80 -23.01 26.81
N ARG A 161 -28.59 -23.44 25.82
CA ARG A 161 -28.17 -24.51 24.88
C ARG A 161 -27.01 -24.06 23.99
N LEU A 162 -27.00 -22.80 23.55
CA LEU A 162 -25.88 -22.24 22.79
C LEU A 162 -24.58 -22.26 23.60
N MET A 163 -24.63 -21.84 24.88
CA MET A 163 -23.45 -21.88 25.75
C MET A 163 -23.01 -23.31 26.10
N GLN A 164 -23.94 -24.26 26.24
CA GLN A 164 -23.63 -25.67 26.48
C GLN A 164 -22.98 -26.35 25.27
N ALA A 165 -23.38 -25.97 24.05
CA ALA A 165 -22.80 -26.48 22.81
C ALA A 165 -21.47 -25.81 22.43
N MET A 166 -21.05 -24.77 23.17
CA MET A 166 -19.86 -23.99 22.86
C MET A 166 -18.57 -24.73 23.23
N ASP A 167 -17.77 -25.12 22.24
CA ASP A 167 -16.37 -25.50 22.43
C ASP A 167 -15.47 -24.26 22.33
N ALA A 168 -15.06 -23.72 23.48
CA ALA A 168 -14.21 -22.54 23.54
C ALA A 168 -12.84 -22.73 22.86
N ARG A 169 -12.27 -23.95 22.83
CA ARG A 169 -10.98 -24.23 22.19
C ARG A 169 -11.12 -24.25 20.67
N ALA A 170 -12.17 -24.89 20.16
CA ALA A 170 -12.49 -24.86 18.74
C ALA A 170 -12.80 -23.44 18.27
N PHE A 171 -13.62 -22.70 19.03
CA PHE A 171 -13.97 -21.32 18.73
C PHE A 171 -12.76 -20.39 18.67
N LEU A 172 -11.87 -20.47 19.67
CA LEU A 172 -10.61 -19.72 19.70
C LEU A 172 -9.75 -19.99 18.45
N ARG A 173 -9.59 -21.26 18.06
CA ARG A 173 -8.82 -21.65 16.88
C ARG A 173 -9.42 -21.07 15.61
N ALA A 174 -10.73 -21.19 15.44
CA ALA A 174 -11.43 -20.64 14.28
C ALA A 174 -11.30 -19.11 14.22
N LYS A 175 -11.47 -18.41 15.34
CA LYS A 175 -11.32 -16.93 15.40
C LYS A 175 -9.91 -16.44 15.13
N ARG A 176 -8.89 -17.18 15.55
CA ARG A 176 -7.50 -16.87 15.19
C ARG A 176 -7.27 -17.00 13.69
N LEU A 177 -7.77 -18.06 13.07
CA LEU A 177 -7.63 -18.27 11.63
C LEU A 177 -8.35 -17.18 10.83
N GLU A 178 -9.58 -16.82 11.20
CA GLU A 178 -10.30 -15.69 10.60
C GLU A 178 -9.53 -14.38 10.73
N ALA A 179 -8.93 -14.11 11.91
CA ALA A 179 -8.14 -12.90 12.12
C ALA A 179 -6.88 -12.88 11.25
N GLN A 180 -6.17 -14.00 11.13
CA GLN A 180 -4.99 -14.13 10.27
C GLN A 180 -5.35 -13.89 8.79
N GLN A 181 -6.37 -14.57 8.28
CA GLN A 181 -6.83 -14.39 6.89
C GLN A 181 -7.24 -12.94 6.61
N ARG A 182 -7.95 -12.32 7.56
CA ARG A 182 -8.33 -10.91 7.46
C ARG A 182 -7.12 -9.99 7.47
N HIS A 183 -6.14 -10.19 8.37
CA HIS A 183 -4.95 -9.35 8.44
C HIS A 183 -4.11 -9.45 7.15
N VAL A 184 -3.95 -10.64 6.57
CA VAL A 184 -3.30 -10.85 5.27
C VAL A 184 -3.98 -10.07 4.15
N LYS A 185 -5.31 -10.04 4.11
CA LYS A 185 -6.09 -9.23 3.14
C LYS A 185 -5.81 -7.71 3.26
N TYR A 186 -5.30 -7.25 4.39
CA TYR A 186 -4.93 -5.85 4.66
C TYR A 186 -3.43 -5.68 4.95
N ASP A 187 -2.59 -6.45 4.26
CA ASP A 187 -1.12 -6.34 4.26
C ASP A 187 -0.45 -6.47 5.64
N ASP A 188 -1.12 -7.14 6.59
CA ASP A 188 -0.65 -7.38 7.96
C ASP A 188 -0.21 -6.09 8.70
N THR A 189 -0.77 -4.93 8.34
CA THR A 189 -0.37 -3.65 8.93
C THR A 189 -1.54 -2.71 9.25
N PRO A 190 -1.52 -2.03 10.42
CA PRO A 190 -2.44 -0.94 10.71
C PRO A 190 -2.09 0.35 9.94
N TYR A 191 -0.91 0.41 9.31
CA TYR A 191 -0.29 1.63 8.80
C TYR A 191 -0.54 1.89 7.31
N ALA A 192 -1.54 1.25 6.71
CA ALA A 192 -1.97 1.55 5.35
C ALA A 192 -2.51 3.00 5.24
N LEU A 193 -2.28 3.68 4.12
CA LEU A 193 -2.77 5.07 3.92
C LEU A 193 -4.28 5.19 3.74
N GLU A 194 -4.95 4.11 3.32
CA GLU A 194 -6.43 4.02 3.23
C GLU A 194 -6.96 2.86 4.09
N PRO A 195 -6.77 2.91 5.42
CA PRO A 195 -7.00 1.79 6.30
C PRO A 195 -8.50 1.57 6.54
N ASN A 196 -8.88 0.33 6.86
CA ASN A 196 -10.23 -0.04 7.24
C ASN A 196 -10.40 0.04 8.76
N CYS A 197 -11.27 0.93 9.25
CA CYS A 197 -11.48 1.16 10.68
C CYS A 197 -12.04 -0.06 11.42
N LYS A 198 -12.63 -1.01 10.68
CA LYS A 198 -13.24 -2.22 11.22
C LYS A 198 -12.31 -3.42 11.06
N GLU A 199 -11.85 -3.68 9.84
CA GLU A 199 -11.26 -4.98 9.47
C GLU A 199 -9.72 -4.99 9.43
N SER A 200 -9.04 -3.84 9.30
CA SER A 200 -7.57 -3.80 9.31
C SER A 200 -7.01 -4.24 10.68
N PRO A 201 -5.75 -4.70 10.75
CA PRO A 201 -5.07 -4.92 12.03
C PRO A 201 -5.17 -3.67 12.92
N GLY A 202 -5.45 -3.86 14.21
CA GLY A 202 -5.69 -2.76 15.14
C GLY A 202 -7.08 -2.11 15.01
N GLY A 203 -7.96 -2.62 14.13
CA GLY A 203 -9.32 -2.15 13.94
C GLY A 203 -10.33 -2.69 14.96
N LEU A 204 -11.60 -2.27 14.83
CA LEU A 204 -12.68 -2.68 15.76
C LEU A 204 -12.90 -4.20 15.81
N ARG A 205 -12.65 -4.93 14.72
CA ARG A 205 -12.87 -6.38 14.66
C ARG A 205 -11.88 -7.16 15.54
N ASP A 206 -10.66 -6.67 15.71
CA ASP A 206 -9.68 -7.28 16.63
C ASP A 206 -10.20 -7.21 18.08
N LEU A 207 -10.72 -6.05 18.48
CA LEU A 207 -11.32 -5.83 19.80
C LEU A 207 -12.56 -6.71 20.02
N GLN A 208 -13.45 -6.78 19.03
CA GLN A 208 -14.65 -7.61 19.08
C GLN A 208 -14.31 -9.09 19.23
N MET A 209 -13.31 -9.57 18.49
CA MET A 209 -12.84 -10.95 18.55
C MET A 209 -12.42 -11.36 19.97
N LEU A 210 -11.67 -10.51 20.68
CA LEU A 210 -11.25 -10.80 22.06
C LEU A 210 -12.46 -10.96 23.00
N ILE A 211 -13.46 -10.09 22.87
CA ILE A 211 -14.70 -10.18 23.64
C ILE A 211 -15.49 -11.44 23.28
N TRP A 212 -15.56 -11.82 22.01
CA TRP A 212 -16.22 -13.05 21.58
C TRP A 212 -15.54 -14.29 22.15
N ILE A 213 -14.22 -14.38 22.05
CA ILE A 213 -13.43 -15.47 22.62
C ILE A 213 -13.66 -15.55 24.14
N ALA A 214 -13.57 -14.42 24.83
CA ALA A 214 -13.79 -14.38 26.27
C ALA A 214 -15.22 -14.75 26.66
N ARG A 215 -16.23 -14.35 25.87
CA ARG A 215 -17.63 -14.71 26.11
C ARG A 215 -17.88 -16.19 25.86
N ALA A 216 -17.34 -16.75 24.78
CA ALA A 216 -17.42 -18.18 24.46
C ALA A 216 -16.79 -19.05 25.57
N ALA A 217 -15.69 -18.58 26.16
CA ALA A 217 -15.03 -19.24 27.29
C ALA A 217 -15.66 -18.95 28.67
N GLY A 218 -16.76 -18.18 28.74
CA GLY A 218 -17.39 -17.82 30.01
C GLY A 218 -16.55 -16.89 30.90
N LEU A 219 -15.53 -16.23 30.34
CA LEU A 219 -14.56 -15.37 31.04
C LEU A 219 -15.05 -13.94 31.24
N GLY A 220 -16.00 -13.47 30.43
CA GLY A 220 -16.59 -12.15 30.60
C GLY A 220 -17.18 -11.59 29.30
N LYS A 221 -18.02 -10.56 29.41
CA LYS A 221 -18.68 -9.92 28.27
C LYS A 221 -18.20 -8.48 28.01
N THR A 222 -17.35 -7.92 28.88
CA THR A 222 -16.88 -6.53 28.81
C THR A 222 -15.44 -6.42 29.27
N TRP A 223 -14.73 -5.37 28.83
CA TRP A 223 -13.37 -5.08 29.31
C TRP A 223 -13.27 -4.93 30.83
N HIS A 224 -14.33 -4.40 31.47
CA HIS A 224 -14.37 -4.31 32.93
C HIS A 224 -14.44 -5.70 33.56
N ALA A 225 -15.30 -6.59 33.05
CA ALA A 225 -15.40 -7.96 33.54
C ALA A 225 -14.09 -8.74 33.40
N LEU A 226 -13.38 -8.58 32.28
CA LEU A 226 -12.05 -9.20 32.09
C LEU A 226 -11.02 -8.66 33.09
N SER A 227 -11.09 -7.36 33.40
CA SER A 227 -10.21 -6.74 34.39
C SER A 227 -10.49 -7.25 35.81
N THR A 228 -11.75 -7.36 36.22
CA THR A 228 -12.15 -7.89 37.53
C THR A 228 -11.70 -9.35 37.72
N ARG A 229 -11.54 -10.11 36.62
CA ARG A 229 -11.03 -11.48 36.65
C ARG A 229 -9.51 -11.60 36.46
N GLY A 230 -8.77 -10.50 36.40
CA GLY A 230 -7.31 -10.50 36.31
C GLY A 230 -6.71 -10.82 34.93
N LEU A 231 -7.53 -10.96 33.88
CA LEU A 231 -7.05 -11.21 32.51
C LEU A 231 -6.32 -10.00 31.89
N ILE A 232 -6.76 -8.81 32.29
CA ILE A 232 -6.16 -7.52 31.93
C ILE A 232 -6.09 -6.61 33.14
N THR A 233 -5.14 -5.67 33.13
CA THR A 233 -5.04 -4.67 34.18
C THR A 233 -6.14 -3.60 34.05
N PRO A 234 -6.48 -2.87 35.12
CA PRO A 234 -7.39 -1.73 35.04
C PRO A 234 -6.91 -0.63 34.08
N PHE A 235 -5.59 -0.49 33.93
CA PHE A 235 -5.01 0.42 32.94
C PHE A 235 -5.24 -0.05 31.51
N GLU A 236 -4.97 -1.33 31.21
CA GLU A 236 -5.23 -1.94 29.90
C GLU A 236 -6.72 -1.82 29.53
N SER A 237 -7.63 -2.09 30.47
CA SER A 237 -9.07 -1.96 30.28
C SER A 237 -9.49 -0.55 29.86
N ARG A 238 -8.97 0.48 30.53
CA ARG A 238 -9.22 1.89 30.17
C ARG A 238 -8.65 2.26 28.80
N GLN A 239 -7.47 1.75 28.45
CA GLN A 239 -6.88 2.00 27.13
C GLN A 239 -7.67 1.33 26.01
N LEU A 240 -8.11 0.08 26.20
CA LEU A 240 -8.97 -0.64 25.25
C LEU A 240 -10.27 0.13 25.01
N GLN A 241 -10.97 0.53 26.07
CA GLN A 241 -12.20 1.34 25.96
C GLN A 241 -11.99 2.67 25.24
N ARG A 242 -10.89 3.37 25.54
CA ARG A 242 -10.55 4.65 24.89
C ARG A 242 -10.32 4.48 23.38
N ASN A 243 -9.52 3.48 23.00
CA ASN A 243 -9.19 3.24 21.59
C ASN A 243 -10.41 2.71 20.82
N GLU A 244 -11.19 1.79 21.39
CA GLU A 244 -12.46 1.33 20.83
C GLU A 244 -13.41 2.50 20.57
N GLY A 245 -13.53 3.41 21.54
CA GLY A 245 -14.35 4.60 21.44
C GLY A 245 -13.90 5.56 20.35
N LEU A 246 -12.59 5.78 20.20
CA LEU A 246 -12.03 6.63 19.15
C LEU A 246 -12.26 6.02 17.75
N LEU A 247 -11.97 4.73 17.56
CA LEU A 247 -12.21 4.03 16.30
C LEU A 247 -13.72 4.02 15.95
N SER A 248 -14.59 3.84 16.93
CA SER A 248 -16.04 3.91 16.74
C SER A 248 -16.49 5.32 16.35
N LEU A 249 -15.92 6.36 16.96
CA LEU A 249 -16.19 7.75 16.61
C LEU A 249 -15.76 8.07 15.17
N ILE A 250 -14.55 7.66 14.76
CA ILE A 250 -14.05 7.82 13.39
C ILE A 250 -15.00 7.13 12.42
N ARG A 251 -15.38 5.87 12.69
CA ARG A 251 -16.29 5.11 11.84
C ARG A 251 -17.69 5.73 11.75
N CYS A 252 -18.24 6.24 12.86
CA CYS A 252 -19.54 6.95 12.84
C CYS A 252 -19.48 8.21 11.98
N ARG A 253 -18.41 9.01 12.10
CA ARG A 253 -18.23 10.22 11.29
C ARG A 253 -18.00 9.88 9.82
N LEU A 254 -17.22 8.85 9.53
CA LEU A 254 -17.00 8.35 8.17
C LEU A 254 -18.32 7.95 7.50
N HIS A 255 -19.15 7.14 8.19
CA HIS A 255 -20.46 6.75 7.69
C HIS A 255 -21.37 7.97 7.46
N ALA A 256 -21.44 8.89 8.42
CA ALA A 256 -22.28 10.08 8.33
C ALA A 256 -21.84 11.04 7.20
N VAL A 257 -20.54 11.22 7.00
CA VAL A 257 -19.97 12.06 5.92
C VAL A 257 -20.13 11.38 4.56
N ALA A 258 -19.94 10.06 4.47
CA ALA A 258 -20.10 9.32 3.22
C ALA A 258 -21.56 9.15 2.79
N GLY A 259 -22.52 9.24 3.73
CA GLY A 259 -23.95 8.99 3.48
C GLY A 259 -24.29 7.54 3.12
N ARG A 260 -23.34 6.63 3.30
CA ARG A 260 -23.44 5.20 2.98
C ARG A 260 -22.53 4.39 3.89
N ARG A 261 -22.64 3.05 3.80
CA ARG A 261 -21.67 2.15 4.43
C ARG A 261 -20.30 2.37 3.78
N GLU A 262 -19.36 2.82 4.59
CA GLU A 262 -17.96 2.98 4.22
C GLU A 262 -17.11 2.74 5.46
N ASP A 263 -16.26 1.72 5.42
CA ASP A 263 -15.40 1.38 6.57
C ASP A 263 -13.93 1.76 6.31
N ARG A 264 -13.59 2.19 5.10
CA ARG A 264 -12.24 2.62 4.72
C ARG A 264 -12.11 4.13 4.76
N LEU A 265 -11.05 4.62 5.39
CA LEU A 265 -10.64 6.03 5.29
C LEU A 265 -9.93 6.25 3.93
N VAL A 266 -10.70 6.15 2.86
CA VAL A 266 -10.25 6.47 1.50
C VAL A 266 -9.93 7.96 1.38
N PHE A 267 -8.96 8.28 0.52
CA PHE A 267 -8.40 9.63 0.46
C PHE A 267 -9.43 10.74 0.20
N ASP A 268 -10.46 10.47 -0.60
CA ASP A 268 -11.55 11.41 -0.91
C ASP A 268 -12.39 11.77 0.31
N LEU A 269 -12.46 10.90 1.31
CA LEU A 269 -13.22 11.13 2.54
C LEU A 269 -12.37 11.64 3.70
N GLN A 270 -11.05 11.42 3.70
CA GLN A 270 -10.19 11.75 4.84
C GLN A 270 -10.29 13.22 5.27
N THR A 271 -10.27 14.15 4.31
CA THR A 271 -10.35 15.60 4.60
C THR A 271 -11.73 15.98 5.16
N ALA A 272 -12.81 15.53 4.52
CA ALA A 272 -14.17 15.82 4.97
C ALA A 272 -14.45 15.22 6.36
N VAL A 273 -13.98 13.99 6.61
CA VAL A 273 -14.06 13.38 7.94
C VAL A 273 -13.23 14.19 8.93
N ALA A 274 -12.00 14.59 8.61
CA ALA A 274 -11.17 15.41 9.51
C ALA A 274 -11.83 16.75 9.88
N GLN A 275 -12.45 17.42 8.91
CA GLN A 275 -13.20 18.66 9.13
C GLN A 275 -14.42 18.42 10.04
N SER A 276 -15.09 17.26 9.94
CA SER A 276 -16.17 16.89 10.86
C SER A 276 -15.71 16.70 12.33
N PHE A 277 -14.40 16.56 12.56
CA PHE A 277 -13.80 16.59 13.91
C PHE A 277 -13.41 18.00 14.37
N GLY A 278 -13.54 19.01 13.50
CA GLY A 278 -13.08 20.38 13.72
C GLY A 278 -11.58 20.56 13.49
N TYR A 279 -10.92 19.65 12.75
CA TYR A 279 -9.52 19.87 12.36
C TYR A 279 -9.45 20.78 11.15
N ALA A 280 -8.52 21.74 11.19
CA ALA A 280 -8.21 22.64 10.09
C ALA A 280 -6.81 22.34 9.56
N SER A 281 -6.59 22.62 8.27
CA SER A 281 -5.25 22.58 7.68
C SER A 281 -4.45 23.81 8.11
N THR A 282 -3.16 23.62 8.33
CA THR A 282 -2.17 24.69 8.47
C THR A 282 -1.21 24.65 7.28
N ASP A 283 -0.32 25.64 7.16
CA ASP A 283 0.69 25.68 6.08
C ASP A 283 1.59 24.43 6.06
N SER A 284 1.80 23.81 7.22
CA SER A 284 2.72 22.67 7.39
C SER A 284 2.01 21.32 7.52
N GLN A 285 0.69 21.29 7.75
CA GLN A 285 -0.04 20.05 8.07
C GLN A 285 -1.49 20.08 7.60
N ARG A 286 -1.92 19.04 6.88
CA ARG A 286 -3.32 18.92 6.43
C ARG A 286 -4.22 18.41 7.55
N ALA A 287 -5.49 18.83 7.56
CA ALA A 287 -6.48 18.32 8.53
C ALA A 287 -6.58 16.78 8.52
N SER A 288 -6.53 16.17 7.32
CA SER A 288 -6.51 14.71 7.12
C SER A 288 -5.33 14.05 7.84
N GLU A 289 -4.13 14.61 7.76
CA GLU A 289 -2.93 14.07 8.42
C GLU A 289 -3.09 14.04 9.96
N VAL A 290 -3.76 15.04 10.55
CA VAL A 290 -4.06 15.06 12.00
C VAL A 290 -4.98 13.91 12.38
N LEU A 291 -6.06 13.71 11.62
CA LEU A 291 -7.00 12.60 11.82
C LEU A 291 -6.28 11.25 11.66
N MET A 292 -5.54 11.08 10.56
CA MET A 292 -4.85 9.84 10.24
C MET A 292 -3.80 9.49 11.28
N ARG A 293 -3.02 10.47 11.75
CA ARG A 293 -2.09 10.25 12.86
C ARG A 293 -2.81 9.74 14.12
N ARG A 294 -3.94 10.34 14.50
CA ARG A 294 -4.74 9.86 15.64
C ARG A 294 -5.25 8.43 15.43
N TYR A 295 -5.69 8.10 14.21
CA TYR A 295 -6.07 6.73 13.83
C TYR A 295 -4.90 5.75 14.02
N TYR A 296 -3.73 6.02 13.46
CA TYR A 296 -2.58 5.10 13.53
C TYR A 296 -2.10 4.86 14.97
N TRP A 297 -2.10 5.91 15.81
CA TRP A 297 -1.75 5.76 17.22
C TRP A 297 -2.76 4.89 17.98
N ALA A 298 -4.06 5.01 17.67
CA ALA A 298 -5.09 4.16 18.24
C ALA A 298 -4.96 2.70 17.76
N ALA A 299 -4.82 2.50 16.45
CA ALA A 299 -4.66 1.18 15.83
C ALA A 299 -3.40 0.47 16.38
N LYS A 300 -2.27 1.18 16.49
CA LYS A 300 -1.05 0.66 17.12
C LYS A 300 -1.29 0.20 18.55
N ALA A 301 -1.95 1.02 19.37
CA ALA A 301 -2.26 0.67 20.75
C ALA A 301 -3.20 -0.55 20.85
N VAL A 302 -4.19 -0.65 19.96
CA VAL A 302 -5.07 -1.82 19.86
C VAL A 302 -4.26 -3.06 19.48
N SER A 303 -3.41 -3.00 18.45
CA SER A 303 -2.58 -4.15 18.05
C SER A 303 -1.71 -4.68 19.19
N GLN A 304 -1.06 -3.77 19.95
CA GLN A 304 -0.26 -4.13 21.13
C GLN A 304 -1.10 -4.85 22.20
N LEU A 305 -2.21 -4.24 22.62
CA LEU A 305 -3.04 -4.77 23.69
C LEU A 305 -3.79 -6.04 23.28
N ASN A 306 -4.19 -6.13 22.01
CA ASN A 306 -4.81 -7.31 21.41
C ASN A 306 -3.88 -8.51 21.48
N GLN A 307 -2.58 -8.33 21.18
CA GLN A 307 -1.61 -9.40 21.26
C GLN A 307 -1.43 -9.93 22.70
N ILE A 308 -1.29 -9.03 23.68
CA ILE A 308 -1.17 -9.41 25.11
C ILE A 308 -2.40 -10.19 25.56
N LEU A 309 -3.60 -9.66 25.28
CA LEU A 309 -4.84 -10.26 25.76
C LEU A 309 -5.16 -11.58 25.04
N LEU A 310 -4.91 -11.67 23.73
CA LEU A 310 -5.11 -12.91 22.99
C LEU A 310 -4.24 -14.03 23.56
N LEU A 311 -2.96 -13.76 23.85
CA LEU A 311 -2.07 -14.74 24.47
C LEU A 311 -2.56 -15.16 25.87
N ASN A 312 -3.01 -14.23 26.72
CA ASN A 312 -3.57 -14.58 28.04
C ASN A 312 -4.84 -15.44 27.92
N LEU A 313 -5.73 -15.11 26.97
CA LEU A 313 -6.95 -15.91 26.70
C LEU A 313 -6.59 -17.30 26.19
N GLU A 314 -5.61 -17.40 25.29
CA GLU A 314 -5.10 -18.69 24.80
C GLU A 314 -4.57 -19.55 25.94
N GLU A 315 -3.71 -18.99 26.80
CA GLU A 315 -3.16 -19.69 27.94
C GLU A 315 -4.26 -20.21 28.89
N GLN A 316 -5.28 -19.39 29.14
CA GLN A 316 -6.38 -19.76 30.03
C GLN A 316 -7.34 -20.80 29.40
N ILE A 317 -7.62 -20.71 28.10
CA ILE A 317 -8.54 -21.62 27.39
C ILE A 317 -7.87 -22.97 27.09
N MET A 318 -6.58 -22.95 26.74
CA MET A 318 -5.80 -24.16 26.45
C MET A 318 -5.28 -24.83 27.73
N GLY A 319 -5.23 -24.11 28.86
CA GLY A 319 -4.66 -24.61 30.11
C GLY A 319 -3.13 -24.68 30.09
N SER A 320 -2.47 -23.94 29.18
CA SER A 320 -1.00 -23.94 29.03
C SER A 320 -0.29 -22.99 30.01
N GLN A 321 -0.99 -22.54 31.06
CA GLN A 321 -0.40 -21.75 32.14
C GLN A 321 0.75 -22.48 32.85
N GLN A 322 0.71 -23.82 32.86
CA GLN A 322 1.72 -24.69 33.46
C GLN A 322 2.74 -25.23 32.45
N ALA A 323 2.82 -24.66 31.24
CA ALA A 323 3.81 -25.07 30.25
C ALA A 323 5.23 -25.00 30.85
N LEU A 324 6.05 -26.02 30.54
CA LEU A 324 7.42 -26.10 31.04
C LEU A 324 8.21 -24.84 30.65
N MET A 325 8.76 -24.16 31.64
CA MET A 325 9.67 -23.03 31.45
C MET A 325 11.10 -23.55 31.41
N ARG A 326 11.79 -23.32 30.29
CA ARG A 326 13.20 -23.69 30.13
C ARG A 326 14.06 -22.44 30.27
N PRO A 327 15.07 -22.41 31.15
CA PRO A 327 15.94 -21.25 31.26
C PRO A 327 16.75 -21.06 29.98
N ILE A 328 16.75 -19.84 29.45
CA ILE A 328 17.66 -19.42 28.37
C ILE A 328 18.91 -18.79 29.02
N ASN A 329 18.68 -17.86 29.96
CA ASN A 329 19.71 -17.26 30.81
C ASN A 329 19.07 -16.76 32.12
N GLU A 330 19.81 -16.00 32.93
CA GLU A 330 19.34 -15.45 34.22
C GLU A 330 18.14 -14.51 34.12
N ARG A 331 17.85 -13.98 32.92
CA ARG A 331 16.83 -12.95 32.67
C ARG A 331 15.66 -13.45 31.83
N PHE A 332 15.85 -14.50 31.03
CA PHE A 332 14.86 -14.99 30.07
C PHE A 332 14.67 -16.50 30.12
N LEU A 333 13.43 -16.90 29.84
CA LEU A 333 12.94 -18.27 29.78
C LEU A 333 12.33 -18.52 28.39
N ASP A 334 12.40 -19.75 27.91
CA ASP A 334 11.55 -20.26 26.83
C ASP A 334 10.32 -20.92 27.44
N ARG A 335 9.14 -20.40 27.08
CA ARG A 335 7.85 -20.98 27.42
C ARG A 335 7.09 -21.34 26.16
N ALA A 336 7.16 -22.62 25.77
CA ALA A 336 6.50 -23.16 24.59
C ALA A 336 6.82 -22.42 23.27
N GLY A 337 8.09 -22.02 23.09
CA GLY A 337 8.56 -21.26 21.92
C GLY A 337 8.32 -19.76 22.03
N MET A 338 8.02 -19.23 23.22
CA MET A 338 7.81 -17.80 23.47
C MET A 338 8.83 -17.30 24.49
N LEU A 339 9.47 -16.17 24.20
CA LEU A 339 10.44 -15.55 25.10
C LEU A 339 9.73 -14.89 26.28
N GLU A 340 10.01 -15.39 27.48
CA GLU A 340 9.41 -14.96 28.74
C GLU A 340 10.45 -14.33 29.67
N VAL A 341 10.12 -13.20 30.30
CA VAL A 341 10.92 -12.62 31.39
C VAL A 341 10.82 -13.45 32.66
N VAL A 342 11.92 -13.58 33.40
CA VAL A 342 11.95 -14.31 34.69
C VAL A 342 11.06 -13.66 35.76
N SER A 343 10.95 -12.33 35.75
CA SER A 343 10.11 -11.56 36.68
C SER A 343 9.43 -10.36 36.00
N ASP A 344 8.31 -9.90 36.57
CA ASP A 344 7.50 -8.80 36.02
C ASP A 344 8.22 -7.44 36.10
N ASP A 345 9.12 -7.30 37.08
CA ASP A 345 9.88 -6.11 37.41
C ASP A 345 11.32 -6.12 36.86
N LEU A 346 11.63 -7.07 35.97
CA LEU A 346 12.98 -7.24 35.40
C LEU A 346 13.50 -5.94 34.77
N TYR A 347 12.67 -5.24 34.00
CA TYR A 347 13.09 -4.05 33.27
C TYR A 347 13.25 -2.83 34.19
N GLU A 348 12.53 -2.77 35.30
CA GLU A 348 12.68 -1.75 36.33
C GLU A 348 14.01 -1.90 37.05
N ARG A 349 14.43 -3.14 37.36
CA ARG A 349 15.73 -3.42 38.00
C ARG A 349 16.89 -3.32 37.00
N GLU A 350 16.69 -3.83 35.79
CA GLU A 350 17.71 -3.95 34.75
C GLU A 350 17.20 -3.41 33.39
N PRO A 351 17.17 -2.07 33.20
CA PRO A 351 16.61 -1.48 31.99
C PRO A 351 17.26 -1.96 30.69
N HIS A 352 18.56 -2.31 30.69
CA HIS A 352 19.25 -2.83 29.50
C HIS A 352 18.63 -4.12 28.96
N ALA A 353 17.97 -4.91 29.82
CA ALA A 353 17.27 -6.12 29.42
C ALA A 353 16.15 -5.84 28.39
N ILE A 354 15.66 -4.61 28.28
CA ILE A 354 14.68 -4.20 27.26
C ILE A 354 15.22 -4.45 25.85
N LEU A 355 16.43 -3.97 25.54
CA LEU A 355 17.05 -4.21 24.23
C LEU A 355 17.56 -5.63 24.12
N GLU A 356 18.11 -6.18 25.21
CA GLU A 356 18.57 -7.57 25.25
C GLU A 356 17.45 -8.56 24.89
N THR A 357 16.19 -8.27 25.24
CA THR A 357 15.03 -9.08 24.86
C THR A 357 15.01 -9.38 23.35
N PHE A 358 15.28 -8.37 22.51
CA PHE A 358 15.25 -8.52 21.06
C PHE A 358 16.52 -9.21 20.53
N LEU A 359 17.65 -9.02 21.21
CA LEU A 359 18.88 -9.72 20.89
C LEU A 359 18.73 -11.23 21.19
N VAL A 360 18.25 -11.59 22.39
CA VAL A 360 18.00 -12.98 22.78
C VAL A 360 16.96 -13.63 21.88
N TYR A 361 15.91 -12.88 21.49
CA TYR A 361 14.94 -13.33 20.49
C TYR A 361 15.59 -13.72 19.15
N GLN A 362 16.57 -12.95 18.66
CA GLN A 362 17.29 -13.28 17.43
C GLN A 362 18.27 -14.46 17.61
N GLN A 363 18.82 -14.62 18.81
CA GLN A 363 19.89 -15.59 19.08
C GLN A 363 19.38 -16.97 19.49
N THR A 364 18.10 -17.09 19.85
CA THR A 364 17.53 -18.33 20.41
C THR A 364 16.69 -19.04 19.36
N PRO A 365 17.17 -20.16 18.76
CA PRO A 365 16.42 -20.90 17.76
C PRO A 365 15.09 -21.42 18.31
N GLY A 366 14.05 -21.41 17.49
CA GLY A 366 12.73 -21.94 17.84
C GLY A 366 11.81 -20.97 18.59
N ILE A 367 12.33 -19.83 19.06
CA ILE A 367 11.49 -18.77 19.62
C ILE A 367 10.71 -18.07 18.49
N LYS A 368 9.38 -18.07 18.62
CA LYS A 368 8.44 -17.54 17.61
C LYS A 368 7.93 -16.15 17.96
N GLY A 369 8.00 -15.75 19.22
CA GLY A 369 7.52 -14.44 19.67
C GLY A 369 7.82 -14.17 21.14
N LEU A 370 7.19 -13.13 21.68
CA LEU A 370 7.30 -12.71 23.08
C LEU A 370 6.05 -13.15 23.84
N SER A 371 6.22 -13.72 25.04
CA SER A 371 5.09 -14.13 25.87
C SER A 371 4.23 -12.96 26.32
N ALA A 372 3.00 -13.22 26.78
CA ALA A 372 2.12 -12.18 27.30
C ALA A 372 2.76 -11.40 28.45
N ARG A 373 3.51 -12.10 29.31
CA ARG A 373 4.29 -11.55 30.43
C ARG A 373 5.34 -10.56 29.94
N THR A 374 6.17 -10.96 28.98
CA THR A 374 7.20 -10.10 28.37
C THR A 374 6.61 -8.87 27.71
N LEU A 375 5.55 -9.04 26.91
CA LEU A 375 4.88 -7.94 26.22
C LEU A 375 4.29 -6.93 27.21
N ARG A 376 3.69 -7.40 28.31
CA ARG A 376 3.16 -6.55 29.38
C ARG A 376 4.28 -5.82 30.12
N ALA A 377 5.37 -6.50 30.45
CA ALA A 377 6.54 -5.88 31.07
C ALA A 377 7.12 -4.78 30.18
N LEU A 378 7.29 -5.01 28.87
CA LEU A 378 7.73 -3.99 27.90
C LEU A 378 6.75 -2.80 27.82
N TYR A 379 5.45 -3.08 27.88
CA TYR A 379 4.41 -2.05 27.86
C TYR A 379 4.45 -1.16 29.11
N ASN A 380 4.81 -1.71 30.27
CA ASN A 380 4.95 -0.97 31.53
C ASN A 380 6.30 -0.21 31.61
N ALA A 381 7.38 -0.81 31.10
CA ALA A 381 8.73 -0.24 31.06
C ALA A 381 8.90 0.96 30.11
N ARG A 382 7.83 1.41 29.45
CA ARG A 382 7.86 2.44 28.41
C ARG A 382 8.49 3.76 28.87
N GLU A 383 8.24 4.18 30.11
CA GLU A 383 8.77 5.44 30.64
C GLU A 383 10.25 5.35 31.07
N LEU A 384 10.79 4.14 31.22
CA LEU A 384 12.21 3.91 31.50
C LEU A 384 13.10 4.26 30.30
N MET A 385 12.57 4.13 29.07
CA MET A 385 13.28 4.45 27.82
C MET A 385 13.36 5.95 27.53
N ASN A 386 13.90 6.70 28.50
CA ASN A 386 14.07 8.15 28.46
C ASN A 386 15.42 8.55 27.82
N SER A 387 15.86 9.81 28.00
CA SER A 387 17.12 10.30 27.43
C SER A 387 18.38 9.71 28.07
N ALA A 388 18.32 9.24 29.31
CA ALA A 388 19.42 8.53 29.96
C ALA A 388 19.58 7.14 29.32
N PHE A 389 18.48 6.39 29.17
CA PHE A 389 18.48 5.08 28.52
C PHE A 389 19.10 5.10 27.11
N ARG A 390 18.77 6.11 26.29
CA ARG A 390 19.32 6.28 24.93
C ARG A 390 20.80 6.66 24.87
N ARG A 391 21.30 7.34 25.91
CA ARG A 391 22.70 7.79 25.99
C ARG A 391 23.62 6.73 26.59
N ASP A 392 23.05 5.73 27.24
CA ASP A 392 23.78 4.63 27.85
C ASP A 392 24.61 3.85 26.80
N PRO A 393 25.94 3.75 26.97
CA PRO A 393 26.81 2.99 26.07
C PRO A 393 26.43 1.51 25.94
N ALA A 394 25.92 0.89 27.01
CA ALA A 394 25.52 -0.52 26.98
C ALA A 394 24.31 -0.74 26.05
N ASN A 395 23.33 0.16 26.11
CA ASN A 395 22.16 0.12 25.22
C ASN A 395 22.55 0.38 23.77
N ARG A 396 23.50 1.29 23.52
CA ARG A 396 24.06 1.54 22.19
C ARG A 396 24.77 0.33 21.61
N ALA A 397 25.58 -0.34 22.43
CA ALA A 397 26.23 -1.58 22.05
C ALA A 397 25.21 -2.70 21.77
N LEU A 398 24.18 -2.87 22.60
CA LEU A 398 23.11 -3.85 22.39
C LEU A 398 22.35 -3.58 21.08
N PHE A 399 22.01 -2.33 20.79
CA PHE A 399 21.33 -2.00 19.53
C PHE A 399 22.19 -2.31 18.30
N MET A 400 23.50 -2.04 18.37
CA MET A 400 24.42 -2.43 17.30
C MET A 400 24.53 -3.95 17.15
N ARG A 401 24.53 -4.70 18.26
CA ARG A 401 24.52 -6.18 18.22
C ARG A 401 23.26 -6.73 17.56
N ILE A 402 22.09 -6.11 17.77
CA ILE A 402 20.82 -6.47 17.11
C ILE A 402 20.93 -6.28 15.58
N LEU A 403 21.46 -5.13 15.14
CA LEU A 403 21.71 -4.83 13.73
C LEU A 403 22.70 -5.82 13.08
N GLN A 404 23.70 -6.25 13.85
CA GLN A 404 24.80 -7.10 13.39
C GLN A 404 24.51 -8.61 13.49
N GLN A 405 23.35 -9.02 14.00
CA GLN A 405 22.99 -10.45 13.99
C GLN A 405 23.03 -11.01 12.56
N PRO A 406 23.33 -12.31 12.39
CA PRO A 406 23.28 -12.93 11.08
C PRO A 406 21.83 -13.02 10.57
N GLU A 407 20.83 -13.11 11.46
CA GLU A 407 19.43 -13.31 11.09
C GLU A 407 18.44 -12.59 12.01
N GLY A 408 17.16 -12.62 11.64
CA GLY A 408 16.06 -12.12 12.47
C GLY A 408 15.81 -10.60 12.44
N GLN A 409 16.55 -9.81 11.66
CA GLN A 409 16.41 -8.33 11.63
C GLN A 409 14.97 -7.89 11.35
N THR A 410 14.36 -8.43 10.31
CA THR A 410 12.98 -8.10 9.93
C THR A 410 12.00 -8.30 11.09
N HIS A 411 12.11 -9.43 11.80
CA HIS A 411 11.21 -9.77 12.90
C HIS A 411 11.52 -8.94 14.15
N ALA A 412 12.80 -8.79 14.51
CA ALA A 412 13.23 -7.99 15.65
C ALA A 412 12.79 -6.52 15.52
N PHE A 413 13.07 -5.86 14.39
CA PHE A 413 12.68 -4.47 14.18
C PHE A 413 11.16 -4.28 14.10
N ARG A 414 10.43 -5.25 13.54
CA ARG A 414 8.96 -5.27 13.57
C ARG A 414 8.45 -5.34 15.02
N LEU A 415 8.97 -6.27 15.83
CA LEU A 415 8.60 -6.41 17.24
C LEU A 415 8.98 -5.16 18.06
N MET A 416 10.16 -4.57 17.81
CA MET A 416 10.57 -3.32 18.47
C MET A 416 9.66 -2.16 18.09
N ASN A 417 9.23 -2.03 16.83
CA ASN A 417 8.25 -1.00 16.45
C ASN A 417 6.88 -1.28 17.07
N GLN A 418 6.42 -2.53 16.98
CA GLN A 418 5.15 -2.98 17.54
C GLN A 418 5.08 -2.71 19.04
N THR A 419 6.12 -3.01 19.82
CA THR A 419 6.20 -2.74 21.28
C THR A 419 6.58 -1.29 21.62
N SER A 420 6.80 -0.43 20.61
CA SER A 420 7.27 0.95 20.73
C SER A 420 8.71 1.13 21.24
N VAL A 421 9.46 0.04 21.47
CA VAL A 421 10.87 0.09 21.85
C VAL A 421 11.70 0.81 20.78
N LEU A 422 11.48 0.51 19.49
CA LEU A 422 12.24 1.12 18.39
C LEU A 422 12.14 2.65 18.42
N GLY A 423 10.93 3.20 18.51
CA GLY A 423 10.76 4.65 18.57
C GLY A 423 11.24 5.27 19.90
N ARG A 424 11.12 4.55 21.02
CA ARG A 424 11.61 5.08 22.31
C ARG A 424 13.14 5.08 22.39
N TYR A 425 13.80 4.16 21.70
CA TYR A 425 15.24 4.14 21.51
C TYR A 425 15.72 5.12 20.42
N LEU A 426 15.19 5.02 19.20
CA LEU A 426 15.44 5.96 18.09
C LEU A 426 14.38 7.06 18.08
N TRP A 427 14.65 8.16 18.80
CA TRP A 427 13.69 9.26 18.92
C TRP A 427 13.32 9.90 17.57
N VAL A 428 14.27 9.94 16.63
CA VAL A 428 14.03 10.40 15.25
C VAL A 428 12.98 9.55 14.55
N PHE A 429 13.04 8.23 14.73
CA PHE A 429 12.04 7.29 14.20
C PHE A 429 10.69 7.48 14.87
N ARG A 430 10.63 7.76 16.18
CA ARG A 430 9.35 8.03 16.86
C ARG A 430 8.58 9.21 16.32
N ARG A 431 9.28 10.23 15.78
CA ARG A 431 8.62 11.41 15.20
C ARG A 431 7.81 11.06 13.95
N ILE A 432 8.26 10.06 13.20
CA ILE A 432 7.62 9.60 11.96
C ILE A 432 6.62 8.45 12.15
N VAL A 433 6.46 7.92 13.38
CA VAL A 433 5.50 6.85 13.66
C VAL A 433 4.07 7.34 13.43
N GLY A 434 3.37 6.69 12.49
CA GLY A 434 2.04 7.10 12.07
C GLY A 434 2.05 8.39 11.25
N GLN A 435 3.20 8.78 10.69
CA GLN A 435 3.30 9.91 9.79
C GLN A 435 2.91 9.47 8.38
N MET A 436 1.80 10.03 7.92
CA MET A 436 1.31 9.83 6.57
C MET A 436 2.19 10.61 5.58
N GLN A 437 2.51 9.97 4.45
CA GLN A 437 2.99 10.68 3.27
C GLN A 437 1.79 10.95 2.39
N HIS A 438 1.47 12.23 2.18
CA HIS A 438 0.27 12.62 1.48
C HIS A 438 0.58 12.75 -0.03
N ASP A 439 0.97 11.64 -0.65
CA ASP A 439 1.31 11.51 -2.07
C ASP A 439 0.61 10.30 -2.74
N LEU A 440 0.78 10.19 -4.06
CA LEU A 440 0.00 9.27 -4.91
C LEU A 440 0.60 7.87 -5.05
N PHE A 441 1.76 7.59 -4.45
CA PHE A 441 2.50 6.33 -4.71
C PHE A 441 2.89 5.56 -3.45
N HIS A 442 2.89 6.17 -2.26
CA HIS A 442 3.02 5.41 -1.02
C HIS A 442 1.69 4.74 -0.63
N VAL A 443 1.77 3.51 -0.14
CA VAL A 443 0.62 2.83 0.47
C VAL A 443 0.72 2.72 1.99
N TYR A 444 1.87 3.11 2.57
CA TYR A 444 2.16 3.02 4.01
C TYR A 444 2.58 4.36 4.62
N THR A 445 2.46 4.50 5.95
CA THR A 445 3.12 5.57 6.71
C THR A 445 4.65 5.48 6.59
N VAL A 446 5.35 6.58 6.85
CA VAL A 446 6.83 6.66 6.74
C VAL A 446 7.52 5.56 7.56
N ASP A 447 7.09 5.33 8.81
CA ASP A 447 7.69 4.32 9.68
C ASP A 447 7.50 2.88 9.17
N GLN A 448 6.32 2.57 8.63
CA GLN A 448 6.05 1.27 8.05
C GLN A 448 6.80 1.08 6.73
N HIS A 449 6.87 2.12 5.90
CA HIS A 449 7.67 2.12 4.67
C HIS A 449 9.15 1.81 4.98
N ILE A 450 9.76 2.50 5.95
CA ILE A 450 11.14 2.21 6.38
C ILE A 450 11.34 0.75 6.80
N LEU A 451 10.39 0.16 7.52
CA LEU A 451 10.47 -1.26 7.89
C LEU A 451 10.31 -2.20 6.69
N MET A 452 9.55 -1.80 5.66
CA MET A 452 9.46 -2.52 4.39
C MET A 452 10.78 -2.43 3.60
N VAL A 453 11.43 -1.26 3.56
CA VAL A 453 12.76 -1.10 2.97
C VAL A 453 13.78 -1.98 3.70
N LEU A 454 13.81 -1.94 5.04
CA LEU A 454 14.69 -2.80 5.84
C LEU A 454 14.46 -4.29 5.56
N ARG A 455 13.19 -4.72 5.46
CA ARG A 455 12.83 -6.09 5.05
C ARG A 455 13.41 -6.41 3.68
N ASN A 456 13.22 -5.55 2.69
CA ASN A 456 13.67 -5.77 1.32
C ASN A 456 15.21 -5.87 1.25
N VAL A 457 15.94 -4.96 1.91
CA VAL A 457 17.40 -5.03 2.03
C VAL A 457 17.81 -6.37 2.65
N ARG A 458 17.16 -6.79 3.75
CA ARG A 458 17.53 -8.05 4.42
C ARG A 458 17.35 -9.26 3.51
N ARG A 459 16.32 -9.28 2.66
CA ARG A 459 16.04 -10.40 1.73
C ARG A 459 17.14 -10.60 0.68
N PHE A 460 17.89 -9.56 0.31
CA PHE A 460 19.02 -9.74 -0.61
C PHE A 460 20.11 -10.65 -0.03
N PHE A 461 20.26 -10.66 1.30
CA PHE A 461 21.21 -11.49 2.03
C PHE A 461 20.60 -12.83 2.50
N ILE A 462 19.48 -13.28 1.92
CA ILE A 462 18.80 -14.55 2.26
C ILE A 462 18.73 -15.41 0.99
N PRO A 463 19.41 -16.57 0.93
CA PRO A 463 19.43 -17.44 -0.25
C PRO A 463 18.03 -17.85 -0.76
N GLU A 464 17.08 -18.10 0.15
CA GLU A 464 15.71 -18.49 -0.16
C GLU A 464 14.96 -17.41 -0.97
N HIS A 465 15.40 -16.16 -0.89
CA HIS A 465 14.82 -15.03 -1.63
C HIS A 465 15.64 -14.61 -2.85
N ALA A 466 16.73 -15.32 -3.19
CA ALA A 466 17.61 -14.96 -4.30
C ALA A 466 16.90 -14.97 -5.66
N HIS A 467 15.90 -15.84 -5.84
CA HIS A 467 15.08 -15.91 -7.05
C HIS A 467 14.25 -14.66 -7.31
N GLU A 468 13.97 -13.84 -6.28
CA GLU A 468 13.22 -12.61 -6.45
C GLU A 468 14.04 -11.57 -7.21
N TYR A 469 15.33 -11.41 -6.87
CA TYR A 469 16.24 -10.40 -7.45
C TYR A 469 17.68 -10.93 -7.52
N PRO A 470 17.99 -11.78 -8.51
CA PRO A 470 19.27 -12.47 -8.59
C PRO A 470 20.48 -11.52 -8.56
N ALA A 471 20.42 -10.42 -9.31
CA ALA A 471 21.50 -9.42 -9.36
C ALA A 471 21.73 -8.75 -7.99
N CYS A 472 20.67 -8.36 -7.28
CA CYS A 472 20.80 -7.75 -5.95
C CYS A 472 21.35 -8.76 -4.94
N SER A 473 20.91 -10.01 -4.97
CA SER A 473 21.43 -11.05 -4.09
C SER A 473 22.89 -11.39 -4.35
N GLN A 474 23.32 -11.40 -5.61
CA GLN A 474 24.73 -11.60 -5.96
C GLN A 474 25.61 -10.46 -5.44
N LEU A 475 25.19 -9.20 -5.63
CA LEU A 475 25.90 -8.03 -5.12
C LEU A 475 25.93 -8.00 -3.59
N ALA A 476 24.80 -8.29 -2.95
CA ALA A 476 24.69 -8.34 -1.50
C ALA A 476 25.58 -9.43 -0.90
N ALA A 477 25.69 -10.60 -1.53
CA ALA A 477 26.58 -11.67 -1.06
C ALA A 477 28.07 -11.25 -1.01
N GLN A 478 28.47 -10.27 -1.82
CA GLN A 478 29.83 -9.73 -1.86
C GLN A 478 29.99 -8.46 -1.01
N PHE A 479 28.91 -7.94 -0.43
CA PHE A 479 28.92 -6.69 0.30
C PHE A 479 29.32 -6.90 1.77
N ASP A 480 30.37 -6.21 2.22
CA ASP A 480 30.82 -6.26 3.60
C ASP A 480 29.86 -5.51 4.54
N LYS A 481 29.77 -5.95 5.81
CA LYS A 481 29.01 -5.26 6.86
C LYS A 481 27.56 -4.87 6.44
N PRO A 482 26.66 -5.85 6.24
CA PRO A 482 25.26 -5.61 5.83
C PRO A 482 24.50 -4.61 6.74
N HIS A 483 24.88 -4.52 8.01
CA HIS A 483 24.29 -3.61 8.99
C HIS A 483 24.40 -2.12 8.59
N LEU A 484 25.35 -1.72 7.75
CA LEU A 484 25.42 -0.35 7.24
C LEU A 484 24.24 -0.02 6.33
N LEU A 485 23.80 -0.97 5.50
CA LEU A 485 22.60 -0.82 4.67
C LEU A 485 21.34 -0.79 5.54
N TYR A 486 21.28 -1.57 6.62
CA TYR A 486 20.15 -1.54 7.55
C TYR A 486 20.05 -0.19 8.26
N ILE A 487 21.18 0.41 8.66
CA ILE A 487 21.21 1.76 9.23
C ILE A 487 20.76 2.79 8.17
N ALA A 488 21.29 2.72 6.96
CA ALA A 488 20.85 3.62 5.88
C ALA A 488 19.34 3.49 5.61
N ALA A 489 18.80 2.27 5.56
CA ALA A 489 17.37 2.01 5.42
C ALA A 489 16.55 2.63 6.57
N LEU A 490 17.01 2.55 7.82
CA LEU A 490 16.33 3.17 8.97
C LEU A 490 16.30 4.70 8.92
N PHE A 491 17.26 5.33 8.23
CA PHE A 491 17.47 6.78 8.27
C PHE A 491 17.12 7.52 6.97
N HIS A 492 17.03 6.85 5.82
CA HIS A 492 16.85 7.50 4.50
C HIS A 492 15.68 8.50 4.49
N ASP A 493 14.58 8.15 5.16
CA ASP A 493 13.34 8.93 5.22
C ASP A 493 12.97 9.50 6.60
N VAL A 494 13.85 9.36 7.60
CA VAL A 494 13.52 9.66 9.01
C VAL A 494 13.28 11.15 9.30
N ALA A 495 13.63 12.00 8.36
CA ALA A 495 13.45 13.45 8.43
C ALA A 495 12.25 13.98 7.62
N LYS A 496 11.43 13.11 7.02
CA LYS A 496 10.22 13.54 6.30
C LYS A 496 9.29 14.38 7.18
N GLY A 497 8.71 15.43 6.60
CA GLY A 497 7.80 16.38 7.25
C GLY A 497 8.43 17.32 8.28
N ARG A 498 9.75 17.51 8.26
CA ARG A 498 10.45 18.52 9.07
C ARG A 498 10.65 19.88 8.38
N GLY A 499 10.27 20.00 7.11
CA GLY A 499 10.60 21.14 6.24
C GLY A 499 12.04 21.07 5.74
N GLY A 500 12.33 21.68 4.58
CA GLY A 500 13.63 21.56 3.90
C GLY A 500 13.86 20.21 3.19
N ASP A 501 15.10 19.95 2.76
CA ASP A 501 15.49 18.68 2.12
C ASP A 501 15.62 17.58 3.19
N HIS A 502 14.74 16.57 3.12
CA HIS A 502 14.74 15.47 4.09
C HIS A 502 15.98 14.60 3.98
N SER A 503 16.63 14.52 2.83
CA SER A 503 17.84 13.72 2.60
C SER A 503 19.02 14.33 3.35
N GLU A 504 19.16 15.66 3.33
CA GLU A 504 20.20 16.38 4.06
C GLU A 504 20.01 16.29 5.58
N LEU A 505 18.78 16.53 6.04
CA LEU A 505 18.42 16.42 7.45
C LEU A 505 18.58 14.98 7.96
N GLY A 506 18.16 13.99 7.16
CA GLY A 506 18.34 12.57 7.43
C GLY A 506 19.83 12.22 7.55
N GLY A 507 20.67 12.75 6.66
CA GLY A 507 22.12 12.54 6.70
C GLY A 507 22.77 13.10 7.97
N THR A 508 22.27 14.22 8.47
CA THR A 508 22.70 14.79 9.75
C THR A 508 22.35 13.89 10.93
N GLU A 509 21.13 13.37 10.97
CA GLU A 509 20.68 12.43 12.02
C GLU A 509 21.44 11.10 11.96
N ALA A 510 21.69 10.58 10.74
CA ALA A 510 22.48 9.37 10.53
C ALA A 510 23.93 9.56 11.00
N ARG A 511 24.56 10.70 10.67
CA ARG A 511 25.91 11.02 11.13
C ARG A 511 26.00 11.02 12.65
N ARG A 512 25.03 11.64 13.31
CA ARG A 512 24.95 11.69 14.77
C ARG A 512 24.80 10.28 15.34
N PHE A 513 23.88 9.49 14.81
CA PHE A 513 23.69 8.11 15.20
C PHE A 513 24.99 7.30 15.07
N CYS A 514 25.63 7.31 13.90
CA CYS A 514 26.86 6.55 13.66
C CYS A 514 27.97 6.90 14.66
N ARG A 515 28.17 8.19 14.94
CA ARG A 515 29.16 8.65 15.94
C ARG A 515 28.82 8.19 17.34
N GLU A 516 27.56 8.34 17.75
CA GLU A 516 27.11 7.93 19.09
C GLU A 516 27.19 6.41 19.31
N HIS A 517 27.14 5.61 18.24
CA HIS A 517 27.16 4.15 18.26
C HIS A 517 28.53 3.54 17.91
N GLY A 518 29.59 4.37 17.85
CA GLY A 518 30.96 3.89 17.69
C GLY A 518 31.32 3.37 16.30
N LEU A 519 30.60 3.78 15.24
CA LEU A 519 31.00 3.44 13.88
C LEU A 519 32.26 4.21 13.47
N SER A 520 33.08 3.56 12.62
CA SER A 520 34.27 4.19 12.05
C SER A 520 33.90 5.43 11.22
N ARG A 521 34.88 6.32 10.98
CA ARG A 521 34.67 7.50 10.12
C ARG A 521 34.28 7.11 8.69
N GLU A 522 34.86 6.04 8.18
CA GLU A 522 34.59 5.50 6.84
C GLU A 522 33.15 4.96 6.74
N ASP A 523 32.76 4.08 7.66
CA ASP A 523 31.41 3.50 7.69
C ASP A 523 30.35 4.59 7.90
N THR A 524 30.66 5.59 8.74
CA THR A 524 29.80 6.78 8.92
C THR A 524 29.65 7.57 7.62
N ALA A 525 30.73 7.77 6.86
CA ALA A 525 30.68 8.49 5.60
C ALA A 525 29.82 7.76 4.57
N LEU A 526 29.91 6.43 4.50
CA LEU A 526 29.07 5.61 3.63
C LEU A 526 27.58 5.73 4.00
N VAL A 527 27.21 5.52 5.26
CA VAL A 527 25.80 5.62 5.70
C VAL A 527 25.23 7.01 5.40
N VAL A 528 25.97 8.07 5.70
CA VAL A 528 25.53 9.44 5.44
C VAL A 528 25.36 9.69 3.95
N PHE A 529 26.30 9.23 3.13
CA PHE A 529 26.20 9.29 1.67
C PHE A 529 24.93 8.60 1.18
N LEU A 530 24.65 7.37 1.62
CA LEU A 530 23.45 6.64 1.21
C LEU A 530 22.17 7.36 1.56
N VAL A 531 22.08 7.94 2.76
CA VAL A 531 20.90 8.71 3.18
C VAL A 531 20.75 10.01 2.38
N GLN A 532 21.84 10.70 2.08
CA GLN A 532 21.78 11.94 1.29
C GLN A 532 21.48 11.68 -0.20
N GLU A 533 21.90 10.54 -0.72
CA GLU A 533 21.86 10.21 -2.15
C GLU A 533 20.75 9.23 -2.54
N HIS A 534 19.88 8.82 -1.60
CA HIS A 534 18.90 7.74 -1.82
C HIS A 534 17.97 7.95 -3.02
N LEU A 535 17.70 9.20 -3.41
CA LEU A 535 16.89 9.54 -4.59
C LEU A 535 17.69 9.66 -5.89
N THR A 536 19.01 9.81 -5.80
CA THR A 536 19.87 10.22 -6.92
C THR A 536 19.94 9.15 -8.02
N LEU A 537 20.12 7.88 -7.65
CA LEU A 537 20.22 6.79 -8.64
C LEU A 537 18.91 6.64 -9.41
N SER A 538 17.77 6.64 -8.71
CA SER A 538 16.44 6.58 -9.33
C SER A 538 16.19 7.77 -10.25
N ARG A 539 16.53 9.00 -9.81
CA ARG A 539 16.40 10.22 -10.61
C ARG A 539 17.22 10.14 -11.90
N VAL A 540 18.50 9.78 -11.81
CA VAL A 540 19.41 9.76 -12.97
C VAL A 540 18.98 8.68 -13.97
N ALA A 541 18.70 7.46 -13.49
CA ALA A 541 18.31 6.35 -14.36
C ALA A 541 17.03 6.66 -15.17
N GLN A 542 16.06 7.34 -14.53
CA GLN A 542 14.74 7.58 -15.11
C GLN A 542 14.62 8.91 -15.86
N LYS A 543 15.43 9.93 -15.56
CA LYS A 543 15.26 11.28 -16.13
C LYS A 543 16.36 11.75 -17.06
N GLU A 544 17.56 11.17 -16.98
CA GLU A 544 18.72 11.62 -17.77
C GLU A 544 18.98 10.64 -18.94
N ASP A 545 19.62 11.09 -20.03
CA ASP A 545 20.04 10.21 -21.14
C ASP A 545 21.28 9.41 -20.75
N LEU A 546 21.16 8.08 -20.65
CA LEU A 546 22.26 7.20 -20.25
C LEU A 546 23.24 6.90 -21.39
N SER A 547 22.90 7.29 -22.62
CA SER A 547 23.82 7.21 -23.76
C SER A 547 24.83 8.36 -23.78
N ASP A 548 24.59 9.42 -23.01
CA ASP A 548 25.48 10.54 -22.85
C ASP A 548 26.65 10.18 -21.87
N PRO A 549 27.90 10.14 -22.35
CA PRO A 549 29.06 9.84 -21.50
C PRO A 549 29.24 10.84 -20.36
N ASP A 550 28.83 12.09 -20.51
CA ASP A 550 29.00 13.13 -19.49
C ASP A 550 28.05 12.90 -18.31
N VAL A 551 26.83 12.41 -18.58
CA VAL A 551 25.87 12.00 -17.53
C VAL A 551 26.46 10.87 -16.68
N VAL A 552 27.00 9.83 -17.34
CA VAL A 552 27.61 8.68 -16.66
C VAL A 552 28.87 9.10 -15.90
N ALA A 553 29.72 9.95 -16.50
CA ALA A 553 30.94 10.45 -15.85
C ALA A 553 30.63 11.31 -14.63
N ALA A 554 29.64 12.21 -14.72
CA ALA A 554 29.19 13.03 -13.59
C ALA A 554 28.62 12.19 -12.46
N PHE A 555 27.82 11.17 -12.78
CA PHE A 555 27.30 10.24 -11.79
C PHE A 555 28.40 9.39 -11.16
N ALA A 556 29.33 8.84 -11.94
CA ALA A 556 30.50 8.10 -11.46
C ALA A 556 31.35 8.93 -10.50
N LYS A 557 31.63 10.19 -10.86
CA LYS A 557 32.34 11.14 -10.00
C LYS A 557 31.61 11.36 -8.66
N ARG A 558 30.28 11.44 -8.69
CA ARG A 558 29.46 11.59 -7.48
C ARG A 558 29.49 10.33 -6.60
N MET A 559 29.48 9.14 -7.20
CA MET A 559 29.61 7.88 -6.48
C MET A 559 30.99 7.72 -5.85
N GLY A 560 32.04 8.11 -6.57
CA GLY A 560 33.43 8.07 -6.12
C GLY A 560 34.06 6.68 -6.18
N ASP A 561 33.38 5.65 -5.68
CA ASP A 561 33.87 4.27 -5.66
C ASP A 561 32.77 3.22 -5.88
N ALA A 562 33.18 1.99 -6.20
CA ALA A 562 32.27 0.88 -6.47
C ALA A 562 31.46 0.45 -5.23
N ARG A 563 32.01 0.62 -4.02
CA ARG A 563 31.34 0.22 -2.77
C ARG A 563 30.11 1.11 -2.51
N ARG A 564 30.25 2.41 -2.68
CA ARG A 564 29.15 3.41 -2.61
C ARG A 564 28.10 3.15 -3.67
N LEU A 565 28.51 2.90 -4.91
CA LEU A 565 27.62 2.60 -6.02
C LEU A 565 26.77 1.35 -5.73
N THR A 566 27.41 0.24 -5.32
CA THR A 566 26.71 -1.01 -4.97
C THR A 566 25.74 -0.82 -3.81
N ALA A 567 26.18 -0.13 -2.76
CA ALA A 567 25.34 0.14 -1.61
C ALA A 567 24.11 0.99 -1.96
N LEU A 568 24.30 2.03 -2.79
CA LEU A 568 23.21 2.90 -3.24
C LEU A 568 22.24 2.16 -4.15
N TYR A 569 22.74 1.30 -5.05
CA TYR A 569 21.91 0.45 -5.90
C TYR A 569 21.02 -0.48 -5.07
N LEU A 570 21.60 -1.21 -4.11
CA LEU A 570 20.84 -2.10 -3.22
C LEU A 570 19.78 -1.33 -2.42
N LEU A 571 20.12 -0.17 -1.85
CA LEU A 571 19.16 0.65 -1.11
C LEU A 571 18.03 1.16 -2.01
N THR A 572 18.36 1.65 -3.21
CA THR A 572 17.39 2.20 -4.17
C THR A 572 16.39 1.14 -4.64
N VAL A 573 16.86 -0.07 -4.95
CA VAL A 573 15.97 -1.18 -5.33
C VAL A 573 15.06 -1.57 -4.16
N ALA A 574 15.61 -1.64 -2.93
CA ALA A 574 14.81 -1.94 -1.75
C ALA A 574 13.74 -0.87 -1.44
N ASP A 575 14.09 0.41 -1.64
CA ASP A 575 13.24 1.58 -1.42
C ASP A 575 12.07 1.60 -2.41
N ILE A 576 12.34 1.57 -3.72
CA ILE A 576 11.29 1.59 -4.74
C ILE A 576 10.31 0.43 -4.54
N ARG A 577 10.80 -0.77 -4.21
CA ARG A 577 9.93 -1.92 -3.87
C ARG A 577 9.16 -1.76 -2.56
N GLY A 578 9.67 -0.95 -1.63
CA GLY A 578 9.03 -0.63 -0.35
C GLY A 578 7.92 0.41 -0.43
N THR A 579 7.78 1.13 -1.56
CA THR A 579 6.75 2.18 -1.75
C THR A 579 5.35 1.61 -2.01
N SER A 580 5.21 0.75 -3.03
CA SER A 580 3.96 0.07 -3.42
C SER A 580 4.24 -1.05 -4.42
N PRO A 581 3.44 -2.15 -4.42
CA PRO A 581 3.55 -3.20 -5.44
C PRO A 581 3.39 -2.71 -6.88
N LYS A 582 2.69 -1.57 -7.10
CA LYS A 582 2.44 -1.00 -8.43
C LYS A 582 3.60 -0.18 -8.99
N VAL A 583 4.56 0.21 -8.15
CA VAL A 583 5.61 1.17 -8.55
C VAL A 583 6.78 0.44 -9.22
N TRP A 584 7.11 -0.78 -8.79
CA TRP A 584 8.19 -1.58 -9.33
C TRP A 584 7.73 -2.39 -10.55
N ASN A 585 8.47 -2.32 -11.67
CA ASN A 585 8.27 -3.14 -12.86
C ASN A 585 9.63 -3.54 -13.47
N ALA A 586 9.63 -4.46 -14.44
CA ALA A 586 10.87 -4.96 -15.03
C ALA A 586 11.68 -3.86 -15.73
N TRP A 587 10.99 -2.92 -16.39
CA TRP A 587 11.60 -1.76 -17.05
C TRP A 587 12.40 -0.87 -16.11
N LYS A 588 11.83 -0.48 -14.95
CA LYS A 588 12.56 0.28 -13.93
C LYS A 588 13.76 -0.50 -13.42
N GLY A 589 13.63 -1.81 -13.22
CA GLY A 589 14.77 -2.67 -12.85
C GLY A 589 15.93 -2.56 -13.85
N LYS A 590 15.64 -2.69 -15.14
CA LYS A 590 16.62 -2.55 -16.22
C LYS A 590 17.29 -1.18 -16.24
N LEU A 591 16.53 -0.08 -16.12
CA LEU A 591 17.10 1.27 -16.09
C LEU A 591 18.11 1.47 -14.95
N LEU A 592 17.79 0.99 -13.74
CA LEU A 592 18.67 1.09 -12.58
C LEU A 592 19.92 0.22 -12.77
N GLU A 593 19.75 -0.99 -13.30
CA GLU A 593 20.84 -1.92 -13.56
C GLU A 593 21.80 -1.41 -14.65
N ASP A 594 21.28 -0.81 -15.72
CA ASP A 594 22.09 -0.25 -16.80
C ASP A 594 22.96 0.91 -16.30
N LEU A 595 22.36 1.86 -15.55
CA LEU A 595 23.14 2.93 -14.92
C LEU A 595 24.21 2.35 -13.98
N TYR A 596 23.87 1.35 -13.17
CA TYR A 596 24.84 0.70 -12.28
C TYR A 596 26.02 0.10 -13.07
N ARG A 597 25.75 -0.67 -14.13
CA ARG A 597 26.80 -1.32 -14.94
C ARG A 597 27.67 -0.30 -15.68
N LEU A 598 27.07 0.73 -16.28
CA LEU A 598 27.80 1.80 -16.96
C LEU A 598 28.72 2.54 -15.99
N THR A 599 28.20 2.88 -14.81
CA THR A 599 28.96 3.59 -13.77
C THR A 599 30.10 2.73 -13.21
N LEU A 600 29.87 1.43 -13.01
CA LEU A 600 30.89 0.51 -12.52
C LEU A 600 32.08 0.41 -13.49
N ARG A 601 31.81 0.37 -14.80
CA ARG A 601 32.86 0.41 -15.84
C ARG A 601 33.65 1.71 -15.78
N ALA A 602 32.97 2.85 -15.68
CA ALA A 602 33.61 4.17 -15.60
C ALA A 602 34.51 4.30 -14.36
N LEU A 603 34.05 3.79 -13.20
CA LEU A 603 34.83 3.75 -11.97
C LEU A 603 36.06 2.83 -12.06
N GLY A 604 36.00 1.77 -12.87
CA GLY A 604 37.11 0.85 -13.14
C GLY A 604 38.23 1.44 -14.01
N GLY A 605 38.15 2.73 -14.37
CA GLY A 605 39.16 3.42 -15.18
C GLY A 605 38.97 3.25 -16.69
N ALA A 606 37.88 2.60 -17.12
CA ALA A 606 37.50 2.62 -18.53
C ALA A 606 37.20 4.06 -18.93
N LYS A 607 38.01 4.62 -19.84
CA LYS A 607 37.65 5.87 -20.49
C LYS A 607 36.47 5.58 -21.41
N PRO A 608 35.30 6.24 -21.24
CA PRO A 608 34.21 6.12 -22.19
C PRO A 608 34.75 6.48 -23.57
N ASN A 609 34.88 5.51 -24.45
CA ASN A 609 35.20 5.73 -25.84
C ASN A 609 33.97 5.35 -26.65
N LEU A 610 33.13 6.36 -26.88
CA LEU A 610 31.85 6.20 -27.53
C LEU A 610 31.99 5.49 -28.90
N ASP A 611 33.04 5.83 -29.65
CA ASP A 611 33.29 5.23 -30.97
C ASP A 611 33.63 3.73 -30.84
N ALA A 612 34.49 3.37 -29.89
CA ALA A 612 34.83 1.97 -29.64
C ALA A 612 33.63 1.15 -29.14
N ASP A 613 32.81 1.73 -28.27
CA ASP A 613 31.58 1.10 -27.78
C ASP A 613 30.55 0.90 -28.90
N ILE A 614 30.40 1.89 -29.78
CA ILE A 614 29.53 1.80 -30.96
C ILE A 614 30.02 0.69 -31.90
N GLU A 615 31.31 0.62 -32.19
CA GLU A 615 31.85 -0.43 -33.07
C GLU A 615 31.74 -1.83 -32.45
N ALA A 616 31.95 -1.96 -31.13
CA ALA A 616 31.73 -3.21 -30.42
C ALA A 616 30.25 -3.66 -30.52
N ARG A 617 29.30 -2.74 -30.33
CA ARG A 617 27.86 -3.03 -30.47
C ARG A 617 27.48 -3.40 -31.90
N LYS A 618 28.03 -2.74 -32.91
CA LYS A 618 27.84 -3.10 -34.32
C LYS A 618 28.37 -4.52 -34.60
N GLN A 619 29.54 -4.85 -34.07
CA GLN A 619 30.11 -6.18 -34.26
C GLN A 619 29.28 -7.27 -33.59
N GLU A 620 28.82 -7.03 -32.36
CA GLU A 620 27.89 -7.94 -31.66
C GLU A 620 26.55 -8.06 -32.43
N ALA A 621 26.03 -6.96 -32.97
CA ALA A 621 24.81 -6.99 -33.78
C ALA A 621 24.98 -7.86 -35.04
N ARG A 622 26.14 -7.81 -35.72
CA ARG A 622 26.45 -8.71 -36.85
C ARG A 622 26.48 -10.17 -36.43
N GLN A 623 27.05 -10.48 -35.25
CA GLN A 623 27.04 -11.84 -34.71
C GLN A 623 25.60 -12.32 -34.45
N LEU A 624 24.75 -11.47 -33.88
CA LEU A 624 23.33 -11.78 -33.65
C LEU A 624 22.56 -11.96 -34.98
N LEU A 625 22.86 -11.17 -36.01
CA LEU A 625 22.29 -11.35 -37.35
C LEU A 625 22.68 -12.71 -37.95
N ALA A 626 23.96 -13.11 -37.81
CA ALA A 626 24.45 -14.41 -38.26
C ALA A 626 23.79 -15.58 -37.52
N LEU A 627 23.57 -15.46 -36.21
CA LEU A 627 22.83 -16.44 -35.40
C LEU A 627 21.37 -16.61 -35.86
N HIS A 628 20.82 -15.60 -36.53
CA HIS A 628 19.51 -15.62 -37.15
C HIS A 628 19.52 -15.96 -38.64
N ALA A 629 20.62 -16.51 -39.15
CA ALA A 629 20.81 -16.95 -40.54
C ALA A 629 20.57 -15.83 -41.57
N MET A 630 20.88 -14.57 -41.21
CA MET A 630 20.88 -13.46 -42.17
C MET A 630 22.15 -13.49 -43.03
N LEU A 631 22.03 -13.02 -44.27
CA LEU A 631 23.17 -12.90 -45.19
C LEU A 631 24.17 -11.86 -44.66
N PRO A 632 25.48 -12.00 -44.97
CA PRO A 632 26.46 -10.94 -44.71
C PRO A 632 26.00 -9.61 -45.30
N ASP A 633 26.32 -8.51 -44.61
CA ASP A 633 26.00 -7.13 -45.01
C ASP A 633 24.51 -6.78 -45.11
N THR A 634 23.61 -7.62 -44.55
CA THR A 634 22.16 -7.34 -44.46
C THR A 634 21.88 -5.95 -43.85
N GLU A 635 22.68 -5.52 -42.88
CA GLU A 635 22.52 -4.27 -42.16
C GLU A 635 23.03 -3.04 -42.91
N ALA A 636 23.91 -3.22 -43.91
CA ALA A 636 24.71 -2.15 -44.49
C ALA A 636 23.84 -1.02 -45.08
N GLY A 637 22.77 -1.38 -45.80
CA GLY A 637 21.84 -0.41 -46.40
C GLY A 637 21.16 0.47 -45.35
N LEU A 638 20.64 -0.12 -44.27
CA LEU A 638 20.03 0.63 -43.18
C LEU A 638 21.07 1.49 -42.45
N TRP A 639 22.20 0.90 -42.06
CA TRP A 639 23.23 1.57 -41.25
C TRP A 639 23.88 2.76 -41.95
N ALA A 640 23.94 2.76 -43.29
CA ALA A 640 24.41 3.91 -44.07
C ALA A 640 23.52 5.16 -43.88
N THR A 641 22.24 4.98 -43.54
CA THR A 641 21.28 6.07 -43.33
C THR A 641 21.30 6.63 -41.90
N LEU A 642 22.00 5.98 -40.97
CA LEU A 642 21.94 6.25 -39.54
C LEU A 642 23.12 7.09 -39.04
N GLU A 643 22.87 7.87 -37.99
CA GLU A 643 23.89 8.68 -37.32
C GLU A 643 24.52 7.97 -36.12
N LEU A 644 25.68 8.47 -35.65
CA LEU A 644 26.36 7.95 -34.46
C LEU A 644 25.46 7.96 -33.21
N SER A 645 24.60 8.98 -33.07
CA SER A 645 23.62 9.12 -31.99
C SER A 645 22.64 7.94 -31.93
N TYR A 646 22.27 7.36 -33.07
CA TYR A 646 21.39 6.20 -33.12
C TYR A 646 22.06 4.95 -32.54
N PHE A 647 23.32 4.68 -32.93
CA PHE A 647 24.07 3.54 -32.40
C PHE A 647 24.42 3.69 -30.91
N ALA A 648 24.59 4.93 -30.44
CA ALA A 648 24.81 5.23 -29.03
C ALA A 648 23.59 4.88 -28.16
N ARG A 649 22.36 5.03 -28.70
CA ARG A 649 21.09 4.83 -27.96
C ARG A 649 20.51 3.43 -28.04
N HIS A 650 21.02 2.57 -28.92
CA HIS A 650 20.48 1.23 -29.15
C HIS A 650 21.48 0.13 -28.77
N GLU A 651 20.96 -0.93 -28.16
CA GLU A 651 21.74 -2.14 -27.84
C GLU A 651 21.96 -3.01 -29.10
N ALA A 652 22.98 -3.86 -29.10
CA ALA A 652 23.32 -4.74 -30.22
C ALA A 652 22.13 -5.60 -30.70
N GLY A 653 21.33 -6.11 -29.76
CA GLY A 653 20.12 -6.89 -30.08
C GLY A 653 18.96 -6.07 -30.66
N GLU A 654 18.92 -4.76 -30.44
CA GLU A 654 18.02 -3.83 -31.13
C GLU A 654 18.54 -3.57 -32.54
N LEU A 655 19.82 -3.23 -32.70
CA LEU A 655 20.45 -2.99 -34.00
C LEU A 655 20.27 -4.18 -34.96
N ALA A 656 20.52 -5.40 -34.48
CA ALA A 656 20.32 -6.63 -35.24
C ALA A 656 18.84 -6.85 -35.60
N TRP A 657 17.93 -6.59 -34.67
CA TRP A 657 16.50 -6.73 -34.93
C TRP A 657 15.98 -5.70 -35.94
N HIS A 658 16.44 -4.45 -35.86
CA HIS A 658 16.05 -3.38 -36.77
C HIS A 658 16.57 -3.67 -38.18
N ALA A 659 17.85 -4.05 -38.32
CA ALA A 659 18.42 -4.47 -39.59
C ALA A 659 17.66 -5.64 -40.22
N ARG A 660 17.42 -6.73 -39.46
CA ARG A 660 16.67 -7.89 -39.95
C ARG A 660 15.21 -7.55 -40.33
N SER A 661 14.61 -6.58 -39.65
CA SER A 661 13.22 -6.19 -39.91
C SER A 661 13.08 -5.31 -41.15
N LEU A 662 14.10 -4.49 -41.44
CA LEU A 662 14.00 -3.39 -42.42
C LEU A 662 14.86 -3.58 -43.66
N TRP A 663 15.76 -4.57 -43.75
CA TRP A 663 16.70 -4.70 -44.87
C TRP A 663 16.07 -4.73 -46.27
N ARG A 664 14.82 -5.19 -46.42
CA ARG A 664 14.06 -5.16 -47.70
C ARG A 664 13.23 -3.90 -47.93
N HIS A 665 13.18 -3.01 -46.94
CA HIS A 665 12.25 -1.89 -46.89
C HIS A 665 12.94 -0.53 -46.72
N VAL A 666 14.28 -0.48 -46.74
CA VAL A 666 15.06 0.75 -46.52
C VAL A 666 14.61 1.88 -47.47
N ASP A 667 14.37 1.55 -48.74
CA ASP A 667 13.90 2.48 -49.78
C ASP A 667 12.39 2.40 -50.06
N GLY A 668 11.63 1.70 -49.20
CA GLY A 668 10.19 1.48 -49.40
C GLY A 668 9.34 2.64 -48.90
N GLY A 669 8.34 3.07 -49.67
CA GLY A 669 7.44 4.17 -49.27
C GLY A 669 6.33 3.81 -48.27
N ALA A 670 6.10 2.52 -48.01
CA ALA A 670 5.04 2.06 -47.09
C ALA A 670 5.56 1.96 -45.65
N PRO A 671 4.75 2.33 -44.63
CA PRO A 671 5.15 2.21 -43.23
C PRO A 671 5.33 0.74 -42.84
N VAL A 672 6.44 0.43 -42.19
CA VAL A 672 6.74 -0.88 -41.61
C VAL A 672 6.61 -0.80 -40.11
N VAL A 673 5.72 -1.63 -39.56
CA VAL A 673 5.61 -1.84 -38.11
C VAL A 673 6.03 -3.26 -37.79
N ARG A 674 6.91 -3.42 -36.79
CA ARG A 674 7.26 -4.72 -36.22
C ARG A 674 7.14 -4.67 -34.70
N ALA A 675 6.69 -5.77 -34.09
CA ALA A 675 6.61 -5.88 -32.65
C ALA A 675 7.23 -7.21 -32.17
N ARG A 676 7.80 -7.20 -30.97
CA ARG A 676 8.28 -8.41 -30.28
C ARG A 676 7.99 -8.31 -28.79
N PRO A 677 7.89 -9.45 -28.07
CA PRO A 677 7.94 -9.42 -26.60
C PRO A 677 9.17 -8.63 -26.14
N SER A 678 9.01 -7.77 -25.14
CA SER A 678 10.11 -6.94 -24.67
C SER A 678 11.25 -7.81 -24.15
N PRO A 679 12.52 -7.56 -24.55
CA PRO A 679 13.67 -8.30 -24.03
C PRO A 679 13.86 -8.11 -22.51
N VAL A 680 13.20 -7.11 -21.91
CA VAL A 680 13.22 -6.85 -20.46
C VAL A 680 12.26 -7.78 -19.70
N GLY A 681 11.41 -8.54 -20.40
CA GLY A 681 10.56 -9.59 -19.84
C GLY A 681 9.09 -9.19 -19.59
N GLU A 682 8.72 -7.93 -19.80
CA GLU A 682 7.36 -7.42 -19.61
C GLU A 682 6.97 -6.47 -20.76
N GLY A 683 5.80 -6.67 -21.36
CA GLY A 683 5.28 -5.81 -22.43
C GLY A 683 5.83 -6.13 -23.82
N LEU A 684 5.70 -5.18 -24.75
CA LEU A 684 6.15 -5.27 -26.12
C LEU A 684 7.18 -4.19 -26.44
N GLN A 685 8.13 -4.56 -27.29
CA GLN A 685 8.96 -3.60 -28.00
C GLN A 685 8.43 -3.45 -29.43
N VAL A 686 8.16 -2.22 -29.85
CA VAL A 686 7.57 -1.90 -31.16
C VAL A 686 8.52 -1.03 -31.95
N LEU A 687 8.79 -1.41 -33.19
CA LEU A 687 9.59 -0.70 -34.18
C LEU A 687 8.65 -0.12 -35.24
N VAL A 688 8.81 1.16 -35.54
CA VAL A 688 8.11 1.87 -36.61
C VAL A 688 9.14 2.47 -37.55
N TYR A 689 9.02 2.15 -38.84
CA TYR A 689 9.80 2.76 -39.92
C TYR A 689 8.86 3.33 -40.99
N ALA A 690 8.87 4.63 -41.21
CA ALA A 690 7.97 5.30 -42.16
C ALA A 690 8.57 6.62 -42.66
N PRO A 691 8.13 7.16 -43.81
CA PRO A 691 8.49 8.52 -44.21
C PRO A 691 8.15 9.51 -43.10
N ASP A 692 9.11 10.37 -42.74
CA ASP A 692 8.95 11.29 -41.62
C ASP A 692 7.94 12.40 -41.95
N ARG A 693 7.12 12.77 -40.96
CA ARG A 693 6.11 13.84 -41.08
C ARG A 693 5.78 14.40 -39.71
N GLN A 694 5.33 15.66 -39.71
CA GLN A 694 5.13 16.47 -38.51
C GLN A 694 4.27 15.82 -37.41
N ASP A 695 3.28 14.99 -37.77
CA ASP A 695 2.31 14.41 -36.83
C ASP A 695 2.49 12.91 -36.57
N LEU A 696 3.57 12.31 -37.07
CA LEU A 696 3.81 10.86 -37.01
C LEU A 696 3.84 10.35 -35.56
N PHE A 697 4.65 10.98 -34.71
CA PHE A 697 4.77 10.59 -33.30
C PHE A 697 3.44 10.73 -32.54
N ALA A 698 2.70 11.81 -32.79
CA ALA A 698 1.37 12.00 -32.22
C ALA A 698 0.41 10.90 -32.68
N ARG A 699 0.45 10.49 -33.96
CA ARG A 699 -0.38 9.42 -34.51
C ARG A 699 -0.07 8.06 -33.86
N ILE A 700 1.21 7.77 -33.62
CA ILE A 700 1.63 6.56 -32.90
C ILE A 700 1.12 6.58 -31.45
N CYS A 701 1.29 7.71 -30.74
CA CYS A 701 0.78 7.87 -29.38
C CYS A 701 -0.75 7.72 -29.32
N GLY A 702 -1.47 8.27 -30.30
CA GLY A 702 -2.92 8.16 -30.41
C GLY A 702 -3.40 6.72 -30.63
N TYR A 703 -2.63 5.92 -31.40
CA TYR A 703 -2.89 4.48 -31.53
C TYR A 703 -2.74 3.76 -30.19
N PHE A 704 -1.62 3.94 -29.49
CA PHE A 704 -1.37 3.25 -28.23
C PHE A 704 -2.40 3.64 -27.15
N ASP A 705 -2.74 4.93 -27.03
CA ASP A 705 -3.83 5.39 -26.16
C ASP A 705 -5.18 4.75 -26.53
N GLY A 706 -5.50 4.71 -27.83
CA GLY A 706 -6.72 4.10 -28.35
C GLY A 706 -6.82 2.60 -28.10
N ALA A 707 -5.68 1.90 -28.13
CA ALA A 707 -5.56 0.46 -27.94
C ALA A 707 -5.34 0.05 -26.46
N GLY A 708 -5.22 1.01 -25.53
CA GLY A 708 -5.05 0.73 -24.10
C GLY A 708 -3.62 0.36 -23.68
N PHE A 709 -2.62 0.74 -24.48
CA PHE A 709 -1.21 0.56 -24.13
C PHE A 709 -0.65 1.82 -23.45
N ASN A 710 0.16 1.61 -22.42
CA ASN A 710 0.99 2.65 -21.82
C ASN A 710 2.40 2.59 -22.42
N ILE A 711 2.90 3.73 -22.89
CA ILE A 711 4.27 3.88 -23.38
C ILE A 711 5.17 4.13 -22.16
N LEU A 712 6.23 3.33 -22.02
CA LEU A 712 7.24 3.47 -20.96
C LEU A 712 8.48 4.24 -21.44
N ASP A 713 8.83 4.05 -22.70
CA ASP A 713 10.00 4.66 -23.33
C ASP A 713 9.75 4.78 -24.83
N ALA A 714 10.22 5.87 -25.43
CA ALA A 714 10.23 6.05 -26.87
C ALA A 714 11.54 6.71 -27.32
N LYS A 715 12.25 6.00 -28.20
CA LYS A 715 13.44 6.47 -28.90
C LYS A 715 13.00 6.87 -30.31
N VAL A 716 13.13 8.15 -30.64
CA VAL A 716 12.69 8.69 -31.93
C VAL A 716 13.92 9.11 -32.73
N HIS A 717 13.98 8.72 -33.99
CA HIS A 717 15.14 9.02 -34.84
C HIS A 717 14.72 9.26 -36.29
N THR A 718 15.11 10.39 -36.85
CA THR A 718 14.99 10.64 -38.29
C THR A 718 16.30 10.25 -38.97
N THR A 719 16.24 9.34 -39.94
CA THR A 719 17.38 8.93 -40.75
C THR A 719 17.81 10.05 -41.71
N ARG A 720 19.03 9.95 -42.23
CA ARG A 720 19.54 10.87 -43.28
C ARG A 720 18.73 10.84 -44.58
N SER A 721 17.97 9.76 -44.80
CA SER A 721 17.06 9.60 -45.94
C SER A 721 15.66 10.16 -45.69
N GLY A 722 15.39 10.80 -44.54
CA GLY A 722 14.10 11.42 -44.23
C GLY A 722 13.02 10.44 -43.77
N TYR A 723 13.41 9.29 -43.21
CA TYR A 723 12.50 8.32 -42.61
C TYR A 723 12.58 8.40 -41.09
N ALA A 724 11.43 8.29 -40.42
CA ALA A 724 11.39 8.06 -38.99
C ALA A 724 11.67 6.58 -38.69
N LEU A 725 12.50 6.32 -37.69
CA LEU A 725 12.90 5.01 -37.19
C LEU A 725 12.74 5.00 -35.67
N ASP A 726 11.52 4.73 -35.24
CA ASP A 726 11.11 4.92 -33.85
C ASP A 726 10.96 3.57 -33.15
N THR A 727 11.42 3.50 -31.90
CA THR A 727 11.30 2.31 -31.05
C THR A 727 10.57 2.66 -29.76
N PHE A 728 9.55 1.88 -29.44
CA PHE A 728 8.70 2.07 -28.26
C PHE A 728 8.77 0.85 -27.34
N GLN A 729 8.81 1.08 -26.04
CA GLN A 729 8.50 0.08 -25.03
C GLN A 729 7.09 0.34 -24.51
N VAL A 730 6.20 -0.64 -24.67
CA VAL A 730 4.80 -0.50 -24.27
C VAL A 730 4.34 -1.64 -23.38
N ILE A 731 3.50 -1.34 -22.41
CA ILE A 731 2.84 -2.33 -21.55
C ILE A 731 1.33 -2.17 -21.66
N SER A 732 0.60 -3.27 -21.47
CA SER A 732 -0.85 -3.25 -21.41
C SER A 732 -1.31 -3.72 -20.03
N PRO A 733 -1.76 -2.81 -19.15
CA PRO A 733 -2.15 -3.17 -17.78
C PRO A 733 -3.40 -4.06 -17.70
N ASP A 734 -4.27 -4.04 -18.72
CA ASP A 734 -5.59 -4.69 -18.68
C ASP A 734 -5.71 -5.95 -19.56
N LEU A 735 -4.62 -6.39 -20.19
CA LEU A 735 -4.65 -7.55 -21.10
C LEU A 735 -3.90 -8.73 -20.49
N ASP A 736 -4.64 -9.64 -19.86
CA ASP A 736 -4.20 -11.03 -19.55
C ASP A 736 -4.04 -11.88 -20.83
N LEU A 737 -3.62 -11.27 -21.94
CA LEU A 737 -3.45 -11.92 -23.23
C LEU A 737 -2.01 -12.40 -23.40
N ASN A 738 -1.85 -13.51 -24.12
CA ASN A 738 -0.54 -13.95 -24.57
C ASN A 738 0.09 -12.85 -25.44
N HIS A 739 1.31 -12.45 -25.10
CA HIS A 739 2.08 -11.41 -25.82
C HIS A 739 2.15 -11.63 -27.35
N ARG A 740 2.04 -12.90 -27.81
CA ARG A 740 2.03 -13.26 -29.23
C ARG A 740 0.83 -12.72 -30.00
N ASP A 741 -0.36 -12.71 -29.40
CA ASP A 741 -1.57 -12.20 -30.07
C ASP A 741 -1.55 -10.68 -30.18
N LEU A 742 -0.94 -10.01 -29.19
CA LEU A 742 -0.75 -8.57 -29.17
C LEU A 742 0.25 -8.10 -30.25
N VAL A 743 1.28 -8.89 -30.54
CA VAL A 743 2.26 -8.56 -31.60
C VAL A 743 1.57 -8.38 -32.94
N SER A 744 0.84 -9.39 -33.41
CA SER A 744 0.15 -9.34 -34.71
C SER A 744 -0.89 -8.22 -34.78
N LEU A 745 -1.59 -7.98 -33.67
CA LEU A 745 -2.56 -6.88 -33.55
C LEU A 745 -1.88 -5.52 -33.72
N VAL A 746 -0.77 -5.30 -33.03
CA VAL A 746 -0.02 -4.03 -33.08
C VAL A 746 0.57 -3.81 -34.47
N GLU A 747 1.20 -4.82 -35.06
CA GLU A 747 1.77 -4.71 -36.40
C GLU A 747 0.73 -4.31 -37.45
N ALA A 748 -0.45 -4.96 -37.44
CA ALA A 748 -1.50 -4.68 -38.40
C ALA A 748 -2.18 -3.33 -38.16
N LYS A 749 -2.64 -3.07 -36.92
CA LYS A 749 -3.46 -1.89 -36.63
C LYS A 749 -2.66 -0.60 -36.56
N LEU A 750 -1.42 -0.63 -36.07
CA LEU A 750 -0.56 0.55 -36.11
C LEU A 750 -0.17 0.88 -37.55
N ALA A 751 0.16 -0.11 -38.38
CA ALA A 751 0.43 0.15 -39.80
C ALA A 751 -0.79 0.78 -40.51
N GLN A 752 -2.00 0.31 -40.21
CA GLN A 752 -3.24 0.91 -40.69
C GLN A 752 -3.41 2.37 -40.20
N ALA A 753 -3.13 2.62 -38.92
CA ALA A 753 -3.20 3.97 -38.36
C ALA A 753 -2.20 4.91 -39.04
N LEU A 754 -0.98 4.46 -39.34
CA LEU A 754 0.03 5.24 -40.04
C LEU A 754 -0.36 5.54 -41.49
N ASN A 755 -1.06 4.63 -42.18
CA ASN A 755 -1.57 4.87 -43.53
C ASN A 755 -2.79 5.79 -43.58
N SER A 756 -3.37 6.17 -42.44
CA SER A 756 -4.51 7.09 -42.41
C SER A 756 -4.07 8.54 -42.64
N GLU A 757 -4.73 9.22 -43.60
CA GLU A 757 -4.53 10.66 -43.88
C GLU A 757 -5.52 11.56 -43.11
N GLY A 758 -6.43 10.95 -42.34
CA GLY A 758 -7.43 11.67 -41.55
C GLY A 758 -6.81 12.52 -40.43
N PRO A 759 -7.56 13.53 -39.93
CA PRO A 759 -7.12 14.33 -38.80
C PRO A 759 -6.89 13.47 -37.57
N LEU A 760 -5.93 13.88 -36.74
CA LEU A 760 -5.64 13.26 -35.45
C LEU A 760 -6.90 13.26 -34.57
N PRO A 761 -7.37 12.10 -34.06
CA PRO A 761 -8.55 12.05 -33.20
C PRO A 761 -8.32 12.81 -31.89
N GLU A 762 -9.37 13.29 -31.24
CA GLU A 762 -9.24 13.92 -29.93
C GLU A 762 -8.78 12.90 -28.87
N PRO A 763 -7.84 13.26 -27.98
CA PRO A 763 -7.40 12.39 -26.89
C PRO A 763 -8.58 11.93 -26.03
N ARG A 764 -8.56 10.67 -25.61
CA ARG A 764 -9.60 10.16 -24.71
C ARG A 764 -9.52 10.89 -23.38
N ARG A 765 -10.61 11.55 -23.00
CA ARG A 765 -10.77 12.08 -21.64
C ARG A 765 -11.28 10.95 -20.74
N GLY A 766 -10.35 10.15 -20.23
CA GLY A 766 -10.68 9.09 -19.26
C GLY A 766 -11.24 9.67 -17.96
N ARG A 767 -12.01 8.86 -17.22
CA ARG A 767 -12.47 9.23 -15.88
C ARG A 767 -11.28 9.34 -14.94
N LEU A 768 -11.02 10.53 -14.40
CA LEU A 768 -9.99 10.72 -13.37
C LEU A 768 -10.22 9.78 -12.20
N SER A 769 -9.15 9.14 -11.74
CA SER A 769 -9.20 8.27 -10.56
C SER A 769 -9.64 9.07 -9.33
N ARG A 770 -10.30 8.41 -8.37
CA ARG A 770 -10.72 9.07 -7.12
C ARG A 770 -9.53 9.67 -6.36
N ARG A 771 -8.36 9.02 -6.47
CA ARG A 771 -7.11 9.49 -5.88
C ARG A 771 -6.68 10.81 -6.51
N VAL A 772 -6.57 10.91 -7.83
CA VAL A 772 -6.21 12.17 -8.51
C VAL A 772 -7.18 13.31 -8.14
N LYS A 773 -8.49 13.04 -8.04
CA LYS A 773 -9.46 14.06 -7.60
C LYS A 773 -9.25 14.56 -6.18
N SER A 774 -8.79 13.69 -5.29
CA SER A 774 -8.53 14.01 -3.87
C SER A 774 -7.19 14.72 -3.67
N PHE A 775 -6.30 14.59 -4.67
CA PHE A 775 -4.95 15.16 -4.69
C PHE A 775 -4.73 15.92 -6.00
N PRO A 776 -5.32 17.11 -6.15
CA PRO A 776 -5.01 17.94 -7.30
C PRO A 776 -3.52 18.28 -7.26
N PHE A 777 -2.77 17.74 -8.22
CA PHE A 777 -1.37 18.08 -8.40
C PHE A 777 -1.30 19.25 -9.38
N THR A 778 -0.74 20.37 -8.95
CA THR A 778 -0.53 21.51 -9.85
C THR A 778 0.51 21.11 -10.89
N PRO A 779 0.16 21.08 -12.19
CA PRO A 779 1.11 20.70 -13.22
C PRO A 779 2.30 21.66 -13.24
N ARG A 780 3.49 21.11 -13.51
CA ARG A 780 4.72 21.89 -13.66
C ARG A 780 5.37 21.52 -14.98
N ILE A 781 5.78 22.54 -15.70
CA ILE A 781 6.54 22.41 -16.95
C ILE A 781 7.82 23.19 -16.77
N ALA A 782 8.94 22.58 -17.16
CA ALA A 782 10.23 23.23 -17.18
C ALA A 782 10.94 22.88 -18.47
N LEU A 783 11.32 23.90 -19.23
CA LEU A 783 12.10 23.77 -20.44
C LEU A 783 13.52 24.30 -20.17
N ARG A 784 14.55 23.47 -20.38
CA ARG A 784 15.96 23.85 -20.15
C ARG A 784 16.82 23.53 -21.36
N PRO A 785 17.69 24.45 -21.83
CA PRO A 785 18.58 24.16 -22.94
C PRO A 785 19.71 23.21 -22.52
N ASP A 786 20.23 22.43 -23.46
CA ASP A 786 21.51 21.75 -23.32
C ASP A 786 22.67 22.75 -23.34
N GLU A 787 23.90 22.32 -23.02
CA GLU A 787 25.06 23.23 -22.90
C GLU A 787 25.35 24.03 -24.19
N LYS A 788 24.95 23.49 -25.35
CA LYS A 788 25.12 24.12 -26.67
C LYS A 788 23.87 24.87 -27.15
N ALA A 789 22.79 24.87 -26.37
CA ALA A 789 21.47 25.42 -26.71
C ALA A 789 20.91 24.91 -28.06
N GLN A 790 21.29 23.70 -28.47
CA GLN A 790 20.84 23.04 -29.69
C GLN A 790 19.65 22.13 -29.42
N ARG A 791 19.56 21.57 -28.22
CA ARG A 791 18.47 20.70 -27.75
C ARG A 791 17.95 21.22 -26.43
N TRP A 792 16.72 20.84 -26.10
CA TRP A 792 16.05 21.26 -24.88
C TRP A 792 15.49 20.06 -24.13
N LEU A 793 15.71 20.04 -22.82
CA LEU A 793 15.10 19.11 -21.90
C LEU A 793 13.78 19.69 -21.41
N LEU A 794 12.68 19.12 -21.87
CA LEU A 794 11.32 19.43 -21.44
C LEU A 794 10.92 18.43 -20.34
N SER A 795 10.76 18.92 -19.12
CA SER A 795 10.26 18.15 -17.97
C SER A 795 8.80 18.51 -17.69
N ILE A 796 7.93 17.51 -17.65
CA ILE A 796 6.51 17.68 -17.34
C ILE A 796 6.17 16.85 -16.09
N SER A 797 5.62 17.50 -15.07
CA SER A 797 5.11 16.83 -13.87
C SER A 797 3.62 17.11 -13.73
N THR A 798 2.79 16.07 -13.73
CA THR A 798 1.32 16.21 -13.64
C THR A 798 0.67 14.95 -13.05
N SER A 799 -0.65 14.96 -12.87
CA SER A 799 -1.42 13.77 -12.55
C SER A 799 -1.62 12.89 -13.77
N ASP A 800 -1.53 11.58 -13.59
CA ASP A 800 -1.76 10.61 -14.65
C ASP A 800 -3.22 10.61 -15.12
N ARG A 801 -3.42 10.47 -16.42
CA ARG A 801 -4.73 10.33 -17.06
C ARG A 801 -4.59 9.73 -18.45
N ALA A 802 -5.63 9.02 -18.89
CA ALA A 802 -5.73 8.56 -20.27
C ALA A 802 -5.51 9.72 -21.27
N GLY A 803 -4.81 9.42 -22.36
CA GLY A 803 -4.48 10.36 -23.41
C GLY A 803 -3.47 11.45 -23.04
N LEU A 804 -2.81 11.40 -21.87
CA LEU A 804 -1.88 12.47 -21.44
C LEU A 804 -0.71 12.65 -22.42
N LEU A 805 0.05 11.59 -22.67
CA LEU A 805 1.21 11.63 -23.58
C LEU A 805 0.80 12.01 -25.01
N TYR A 806 -0.35 11.51 -25.47
CA TYR A 806 -0.90 11.90 -26.76
C TYR A 806 -1.28 13.39 -26.82
N ALA A 807 -1.83 13.95 -25.74
CA ALA A 807 -2.12 15.38 -25.66
C ALA A 807 -0.84 16.23 -25.74
N ILE A 808 0.22 15.81 -25.03
CA ILE A 808 1.55 16.45 -25.09
C ILE A 808 2.11 16.38 -26.51
N ALA A 809 2.09 15.19 -27.12
CA ALA A 809 2.58 14.97 -28.49
C ALA A 809 1.86 15.86 -29.52
N ARG A 810 0.54 16.08 -29.38
CA ARG A 810 -0.22 16.98 -30.25
C ARG A 810 0.24 18.43 -30.14
N VAL A 811 0.54 18.92 -28.93
CA VAL A 811 1.05 20.29 -28.74
C VAL A 811 2.43 20.43 -29.38
N LEU A 812 3.34 19.49 -29.12
CA LEU A 812 4.69 19.51 -29.73
C LEU A 812 4.62 19.50 -31.26
N ALA A 813 3.78 18.64 -31.84
CA ALA A 813 3.58 18.55 -33.28
C ALA A 813 3.06 19.87 -33.89
N ARG A 814 2.09 20.55 -33.25
CA ARG A 814 1.55 21.83 -33.73
C ARG A 814 2.60 22.93 -33.86
N HIS A 815 3.57 22.95 -32.94
CA HIS A 815 4.67 23.92 -32.94
C HIS A 815 5.88 23.48 -33.77
N GLY A 816 5.79 22.34 -34.47
CA GLY A 816 6.89 21.81 -35.27
C GLY A 816 8.11 21.45 -34.44
N ILE A 817 7.90 21.07 -33.17
CA ILE A 817 8.96 20.64 -32.26
C ILE A 817 9.23 19.16 -32.52
N ASN A 818 10.48 18.84 -32.86
CA ASN A 818 10.93 17.48 -33.05
C ASN A 818 11.26 16.82 -31.71
N LEU A 819 10.89 15.55 -31.58
CA LEU A 819 11.16 14.75 -30.40
C LEU A 819 12.32 13.79 -30.70
N GLN A 820 13.34 13.77 -29.84
CA GLN A 820 14.45 12.83 -29.98
C GLN A 820 14.32 11.64 -29.01
N LEU A 821 13.83 11.91 -27.80
CA LEU A 821 13.70 10.91 -26.74
C LEU A 821 12.54 11.30 -25.84
N ALA A 822 11.72 10.34 -25.46
CA ALA A 822 10.70 10.48 -24.43
C ALA A 822 10.85 9.37 -23.40
N LYS A 823 11.22 9.78 -22.18
CA LYS A 823 11.21 8.92 -21.00
C LYS A 823 9.93 9.16 -20.23
N ILE A 824 9.08 8.14 -20.15
CA ILE A 824 7.78 8.23 -19.49
C ILE A 824 7.90 7.58 -18.12
N SER A 825 7.80 8.38 -17.06
CA SER A 825 7.93 7.88 -15.70
C SER A 825 6.67 8.14 -14.90
N THR A 826 5.89 7.08 -14.72
CA THR A 826 4.72 7.10 -13.85
C THR A 826 5.06 6.47 -12.48
N LEU A 827 4.86 7.26 -11.42
CA LEU A 827 4.97 6.87 -10.03
C LEU A 827 3.58 6.90 -9.38
N GLY A 828 2.94 5.74 -9.31
CA GLY A 828 1.55 5.64 -8.85
C GLY A 828 0.61 6.34 -9.83
N GLU A 829 -0.01 7.44 -9.42
CA GLU A 829 -0.91 8.26 -10.25
C GLU A 829 -0.27 9.62 -10.61
N ARG A 830 1.05 9.76 -10.43
CA ARG A 830 1.83 10.95 -10.78
C ARG A 830 2.75 10.63 -11.95
N VAL A 831 2.78 11.53 -12.92
CA VAL A 831 3.62 11.44 -14.11
C VAL A 831 4.75 12.46 -14.00
N GLU A 832 5.96 12.01 -14.28
CA GLU A 832 7.18 12.81 -14.35
C GLU A 832 7.93 12.52 -15.65
N ASP A 833 7.34 12.98 -16.75
CA ASP A 833 7.87 12.72 -18.09
C ASP A 833 9.00 13.68 -18.43
N THR A 834 9.98 13.16 -19.15
CA THR A 834 11.12 13.93 -19.64
C THR A 834 11.29 13.70 -21.13
N PHE A 835 11.31 14.79 -21.89
CA PHE A 835 11.42 14.81 -23.34
C PHE A 835 12.68 15.56 -23.74
N LEU A 836 13.51 14.97 -24.61
CA LEU A 836 14.58 15.68 -25.30
C LEU A 836 14.03 16.15 -26.65
N VAL A 837 13.93 17.46 -26.83
CA VAL A 837 13.28 18.08 -27.99
C VAL A 837 14.19 19.09 -28.67
N ASP A 838 13.97 19.32 -29.96
CA ASP A 838 14.62 20.40 -30.72
C ASP A 838 13.62 21.05 -31.70
N GLY A 839 13.97 22.23 -32.19
CA GLY A 839 13.15 22.91 -33.19
C GLY A 839 13.36 24.43 -33.21
N PRO A 840 13.07 25.08 -34.35
CA PRO A 840 13.26 26.52 -34.51
C PRO A 840 12.40 27.34 -33.54
N ALA A 841 11.21 26.84 -33.18
CA ALA A 841 10.32 27.48 -32.21
C ALA A 841 10.97 27.64 -30.82
N LEU A 842 11.84 26.69 -30.43
CA LEU A 842 12.50 26.71 -29.12
C LEU A 842 13.64 27.72 -29.04
N GLN A 843 14.04 28.36 -30.15
CA GLN A 843 15.07 29.42 -30.13
C GLN A 843 14.48 30.81 -29.82
N GLN A 844 13.16 30.94 -29.75
CA GLN A 844 12.47 32.21 -29.51
C GLN A 844 11.71 32.18 -28.18
N ASN A 845 12.06 33.08 -27.24
CA ASN A 845 11.43 33.13 -25.92
C ASN A 845 9.90 33.27 -25.97
N LYS A 846 9.35 34.02 -26.93
CA LYS A 846 7.89 34.17 -27.08
C LYS A 846 7.21 32.84 -27.43
N SER A 847 7.82 32.08 -28.34
CA SER A 847 7.32 30.78 -28.78
C SER A 847 7.50 29.71 -27.69
N GLN A 848 8.60 29.75 -26.92
CA GLN A 848 8.77 28.91 -25.74
C GLN A 848 7.63 29.11 -24.73
N LEU A 849 7.31 30.36 -24.38
CA LEU A 849 6.22 30.67 -23.44
C LEU A 849 4.85 30.20 -23.95
N GLN A 850 4.61 30.31 -25.26
CA GLN A 850 3.38 29.82 -25.87
C GLN A 850 3.27 28.28 -25.77
N VAL A 851 4.34 27.57 -26.09
CA VAL A 851 4.42 26.10 -25.98
C VAL A 851 4.21 25.67 -24.53
N GLU A 852 4.88 26.30 -23.57
CA GLU A 852 4.71 26.00 -22.14
C GLU A 852 3.27 26.24 -21.68
N THR A 853 2.62 27.32 -22.14
CA THR A 853 1.23 27.65 -21.81
C THR A 853 0.26 26.61 -22.38
N GLU A 854 0.38 26.27 -23.67
CA GLU A 854 -0.49 25.27 -24.32
C GLU A 854 -0.26 23.87 -23.74
N LEU A 855 0.97 23.53 -23.37
CA LEU A 855 1.25 22.29 -22.66
C LEU A 855 0.61 22.31 -21.28
N LEU A 856 0.70 23.41 -20.51
CA LEU A 856 0.05 23.57 -19.21
C LEU A 856 -1.47 23.37 -19.33
N ASP A 857 -2.10 23.97 -20.33
CA ASP A 857 -3.53 23.80 -20.62
C ASP A 857 -3.86 22.35 -20.98
N ALA A 858 -3.02 21.71 -21.80
CA ALA A 858 -3.19 20.32 -22.19
C ALA A 858 -3.05 19.36 -21.00
N VAL A 859 -2.16 19.60 -20.05
CA VAL A 859 -1.93 18.69 -18.91
C VAL A 859 -2.81 19.02 -17.70
N SER A 860 -3.42 20.20 -17.67
CA SER A 860 -4.33 20.60 -16.59
C SER A 860 -5.59 19.74 -16.58
N LEU A 861 -6.06 19.44 -15.36
CA LEU A 861 -7.33 18.74 -15.19
C LEU A 861 -8.47 19.68 -15.61
N PRO A 862 -9.44 19.21 -16.42
CA PRO A 862 -10.61 20.01 -16.75
C PRO A 862 -11.35 20.39 -15.46
N ALA A 863 -11.78 21.66 -15.39
CA ALA A 863 -12.50 22.24 -14.25
C ALA A 863 -13.77 21.48 -13.89
#